data_AF-A0AAU8M9I4-F1
#
_entry.id   AF-A0AAU8M9I4-F1
#
_cell.length_a   1.000
_cell.length_b   1.000
_cell.length_c   1.000
_cell.angle_alpha   90.00
_cell.angle_beta   90.00
_cell.angle_gamma   90.00
#
_symmetry.space_group_name_H-M   'P 1'
#
loop_
_entity.id
_entity.type
_entity.pdbx_description
1 polymer ?
#
loop_
_entity_poly.entity_id
_entity_poly.type
_entity_poly.pdbx_seq_one_letter_code
_entity_poly.pdbx_strand_id
1 'polypeptide(L)'
;MTDVPALPGGEWTIHPFSAMEPEALRAHLVAQGFERQLQLPILLDQVCALLQRCYPMHLLAVIAINGLQTPVSAQGVGSQGLIKGVTQPQVELLQALILTLPIDRWGIRPAEPSEIQQLIEDLNALTSAFYQERYTTLTKVDTVEERAMLSLQERVRGHTQFVRNWGYHGAVLRITRELYGSMDDEMRAVYGFGATDLIDIAKAALVDIEQGSSARMKRLFAVLRLQNTADMVHAFFREADFIEGDPEDFLQHLPDNVSREQVAMALWSHADRQLVKLMLVDPERIALAAGRDQCVVLRVLEKLSRTPGSLSADAIPHFFMGNPVWSAPCIDTGVEYLLPMPQLIFSHINGIMRVLLDGLSPAIKKKMSRTRANYLEAQVSELLSKALPAARLQTGVKWTVGPDRYETDVLLVIDRTVVIVEAKSAALSAQGLRGAPERVKRHVQELLVEPALQSERLAQIIDAARQGDEGSLHILSHLDIDAEAVSRVIRLSVTLDDFSILGSCEAELKEAGWVTAGLTLAPTMSLTDLGCVVDILEEPAYILHYLATRGPIQRSTGLLGDELDYLGFYLQTAFGMGDVARSGTVFAITGMSGPIDRYYTSRDAGVCLSKPPLQIPELLRRMVLQSQYRSRQGWTTVCMALLDVAYHAGEQFEDALLSLAQAVANNPDDSEQPRGLAVLSAAYSDIVVGFFVFPKSRNGTSREEALQFAEDALTESGKARCVVVGRMLERWHLPYEFTAVVVAD
;
A
#
# COMPACT_ATOMS: atom_id res chain seq x y z
N MET A 1 16.03 -23.14 -17.07
CA MET A 1 14.70 -23.46 -17.62
C MET A 1 14.53 -24.97 -17.63
N THR A 2 13.77 -25.52 -16.70
CA THR A 2 13.13 -26.86 -16.74
C THR A 2 12.06 -26.90 -15.65
N ASP A 3 10.81 -27.03 -16.09
CA ASP A 3 9.60 -27.49 -15.39
C ASP A 3 9.43 -27.14 -13.90
N VAL A 4 9.04 -25.90 -13.64
CA VAL A 4 8.20 -25.61 -12.46
C VAL A 4 6.75 -25.85 -12.91
N PRO A 5 5.98 -26.73 -12.25
CA PRO A 5 4.56 -26.88 -12.55
C PRO A 5 3.90 -25.50 -12.48
N ALA A 6 3.07 -25.16 -13.47
CA ALA A 6 2.25 -23.96 -13.39
C ALA A 6 1.45 -24.01 -12.09
N LEU A 7 1.77 -23.12 -11.16
CA LEU A 7 1.02 -22.98 -9.91
C LEU A 7 -0.44 -22.65 -10.30
N PRO A 8 -1.43 -23.31 -9.69
CA PRO A 8 -2.82 -23.08 -10.04
C PRO A 8 -3.21 -21.63 -9.73
N GLY A 9 -3.59 -20.90 -10.78
CA GLY A 9 -4.45 -19.71 -10.76
C GLY A 9 -4.05 -18.55 -9.84
N GLY A 10 -3.15 -17.68 -10.30
CA GLY A 10 -3.12 -16.28 -9.85
C GLY A 10 -1.97 -15.45 -10.44
N GLU A 11 -2.04 -14.14 -10.25
CA GLU A 11 -1.19 -13.11 -10.90
C GLU A 11 0.21 -12.95 -10.26
N TRP A 12 0.80 -14.00 -9.70
CA TRP A 12 2.17 -13.97 -9.14
C TRP A 12 3.20 -14.54 -10.13
N THR A 13 4.42 -14.01 -10.07
CA THR A 13 5.51 -14.43 -10.98
C THR A 13 6.76 -14.84 -10.21
N ILE A 14 7.47 -15.84 -10.74
CA ILE A 14 8.84 -16.14 -10.28
C ILE A 14 9.72 -14.97 -10.69
N HIS A 15 10.49 -14.44 -9.73
CA HIS A 15 11.37 -13.32 -10.02
C HIS A 15 12.36 -13.67 -11.17
N PRO A 16 12.54 -12.81 -12.20
CA PRO A 16 13.27 -13.16 -13.42
C PRO A 16 14.72 -13.63 -13.20
N PHE A 17 15.35 -13.19 -12.10
CA PHE A 17 16.73 -13.55 -11.76
C PHE A 17 16.85 -14.75 -10.81
N SER A 18 15.74 -15.36 -10.37
CA SER A 18 15.76 -16.50 -9.43
C SER A 18 16.49 -17.73 -9.99
N ALA A 19 16.69 -17.81 -11.31
CA ALA A 19 17.37 -18.92 -11.99
C ALA A 19 18.83 -18.62 -12.38
N MET A 20 19.36 -17.44 -12.07
CA MET A 20 20.74 -17.05 -12.41
C MET A 20 21.71 -17.38 -11.27
N GLU A 21 22.91 -17.83 -11.63
CA GLU A 21 24.01 -18.00 -10.67
C GLU A 21 24.38 -16.65 -10.02
N PRO A 22 24.46 -16.55 -8.67
CA PRO A 22 24.62 -15.28 -7.97
C PRO A 22 25.83 -14.45 -8.39
N GLU A 23 26.98 -15.08 -8.63
CA GLU A 23 28.20 -14.38 -9.06
C GLU A 23 28.09 -13.86 -10.50
N ALA A 24 27.47 -14.63 -11.39
CA ALA A 24 27.23 -14.21 -12.76
C ALA A 24 26.24 -13.03 -12.82
N LEU A 25 25.18 -13.08 -12.01
CA LEU A 25 24.24 -11.97 -11.84
C LEU A 25 24.95 -10.73 -11.29
N ARG A 26 25.79 -10.87 -10.24
CA ARG A 26 26.56 -9.75 -9.67
C ARG A 26 27.46 -9.11 -10.74
N ALA A 27 28.22 -9.91 -11.49
CA ALA A 27 29.10 -9.41 -12.54
C ALA A 27 28.31 -8.65 -13.63
N HIS A 28 27.15 -9.18 -14.03
CA HIS A 28 26.27 -8.54 -15.01
C HIS A 28 25.75 -7.19 -14.50
N LEU A 29 25.24 -7.13 -13.26
CA LEU A 29 24.72 -5.90 -12.66
C LEU A 29 25.83 -4.85 -12.51
N VAL A 30 27.04 -5.24 -12.09
CA VAL A 30 28.19 -4.32 -11.97
C VAL A 30 28.58 -3.73 -13.32
N ALA A 31 28.66 -4.56 -14.37
CA ALA A 31 28.98 -4.10 -15.72
C ALA A 31 27.94 -3.10 -16.23
N GLN A 32 26.65 -3.41 -16.03
CA GLN A 32 25.54 -2.50 -16.33
C GLN A 32 25.68 -1.19 -15.53
N GLY A 33 26.06 -1.25 -14.26
CA GLY A 33 26.24 -0.06 -13.43
C GLY A 33 27.28 0.91 -13.99
N PHE A 34 28.44 0.42 -14.44
CA PHE A 34 29.46 1.27 -15.07
C PHE A 34 28.98 1.90 -16.39
N GLU A 35 28.23 1.15 -17.21
CA GLU A 35 27.65 1.68 -18.45
C GLU A 35 26.68 2.83 -18.13
N ARG A 36 25.80 2.65 -17.13
CA ARG A 36 24.81 3.65 -16.73
C ARG A 36 25.43 4.88 -16.10
N GLN A 37 26.51 4.72 -15.34
CA GLN A 37 27.27 5.85 -14.77
C GLN A 37 27.82 6.79 -15.86
N LEU A 38 28.24 6.24 -17.01
CA LEU A 38 28.70 7.04 -18.15
C LEU A 38 27.56 7.70 -18.93
N GLN A 39 26.39 7.04 -19.00
CA GLN A 39 25.21 7.55 -19.72
C GLN A 39 24.46 8.66 -18.96
N LEU A 40 24.48 8.63 -17.62
CA LEU A 40 23.73 9.56 -16.78
C LEU A 40 23.96 11.05 -17.13
N PRO A 41 25.20 11.58 -17.21
CA PRO A 41 25.42 12.98 -17.56
C PRO A 41 24.95 13.32 -18.99
N ILE A 42 25.06 12.37 -19.94
CA ILE A 42 24.62 12.58 -21.33
C ILE A 42 23.10 12.77 -21.39
N LEU A 43 22.36 11.93 -20.66
CA LEU A 43 20.89 12.01 -20.57
C LEU A 43 20.45 13.32 -19.91
N LEU A 44 21.15 13.78 -18.88
CA LEU A 44 20.89 15.08 -18.25
C LEU A 44 21.09 16.23 -19.23
N ASP A 45 22.19 16.22 -19.99
CA ASP A 45 22.46 17.25 -20.99
C ASP A 45 21.42 17.27 -22.11
N GLN A 46 20.93 16.11 -22.54
CA GLN A 46 19.86 15.99 -23.54
C GLN A 46 18.56 16.63 -23.06
N VAL A 47 18.11 16.30 -21.84
CA VAL A 47 16.91 16.89 -21.24
C VAL A 47 17.07 18.41 -21.09
N CYS A 48 18.19 18.88 -20.55
CA CYS A 48 18.47 20.31 -20.38
C CYS A 48 18.53 21.06 -21.72
N ALA A 49 19.12 20.47 -22.76
CA ALA A 49 19.15 21.06 -24.10
C ALA A 49 17.73 21.19 -24.68
N LEU A 50 16.86 20.22 -24.42
CA LEU A 50 15.48 20.30 -24.85
C LEU A 50 14.71 21.44 -24.15
N LEU A 51 14.95 21.65 -22.85
CA LEU A 51 14.34 22.76 -22.09
C LEU A 51 14.80 24.14 -22.55
N GLN A 52 16.00 24.25 -23.12
CA GLN A 52 16.49 25.51 -23.72
C GLN A 52 15.95 25.72 -25.14
N ARG A 53 15.55 24.65 -25.82
CA ARG A 53 15.03 24.70 -27.19
C ARG A 53 13.51 24.87 -27.25
N CYS A 54 12.80 24.23 -26.34
CA CYS A 54 11.33 24.17 -26.26
C CYS A 54 10.85 24.82 -24.97
N TYR A 55 9.64 25.36 -24.98
CA TYR A 55 9.04 26.01 -23.83
C TYR A 55 8.84 25.04 -22.67
N PRO A 56 9.56 25.21 -21.53
CA PRO A 56 9.53 24.25 -20.43
C PRO A 56 8.14 24.01 -19.84
N MET A 57 7.31 25.04 -19.73
CA MET A 57 5.96 24.88 -19.16
C MET A 57 5.02 24.10 -20.09
N HIS A 58 5.22 24.18 -21.41
CA HIS A 58 4.48 23.33 -22.34
C HIS A 58 4.86 21.85 -22.15
N LEU A 59 6.15 21.54 -22.10
CA LEU A 59 6.63 20.17 -21.86
C LEU A 59 6.12 19.62 -20.52
N LEU A 60 6.23 20.42 -19.45
CA LEU A 60 5.78 20.04 -18.12
C LEU A 60 4.25 19.82 -18.08
N ALA A 61 3.47 20.71 -18.70
CA ALA A 61 2.01 20.59 -18.73
C ALA A 61 1.54 19.33 -19.47
N VAL A 62 2.13 19.04 -20.63
CA VAL A 62 1.80 17.83 -21.41
C VAL A 62 2.10 16.58 -20.59
N ILE A 63 3.29 16.47 -20.02
CA ILE A 63 3.70 15.27 -19.27
C ILE A 63 2.90 15.14 -17.98
N ALA A 64 2.67 16.24 -17.24
CA ALA A 64 1.89 16.20 -16.00
C ALA A 64 0.42 15.84 -16.25
N ILE A 65 -0.25 16.52 -17.18
CA ILE A 65 -1.70 16.38 -17.37
C ILE A 65 -2.02 15.11 -18.16
N ASN A 66 -1.36 14.89 -19.31
CA ASN A 66 -1.67 13.71 -20.14
C ASN A 66 -0.98 12.43 -19.60
N GLY A 67 0.11 12.56 -18.84
CA GLY A 67 0.83 11.40 -18.29
C GLY A 67 0.33 10.93 -16.92
N LEU A 68 -0.15 11.82 -16.05
CA LEU A 68 -0.56 11.44 -14.68
C LEU A 68 -2.08 11.34 -14.49
N GLN A 69 -2.89 11.90 -15.39
CA GLN A 69 -4.34 11.81 -15.28
C GLN A 69 -4.90 10.55 -15.93
N THR A 70 -5.85 9.94 -15.24
CA THR A 70 -6.50 8.70 -15.66
C THR A 70 -8.00 8.95 -15.88
N PRO A 71 -8.59 8.46 -16.98
CA PRO A 71 -10.01 8.66 -17.23
C PRO A 71 -10.88 7.96 -16.18
N VAL A 72 -12.00 8.60 -15.83
CA VAL A 72 -13.01 8.05 -14.92
C VAL A 72 -14.29 7.77 -15.70
N SER A 73 -14.85 6.57 -15.53
CA SER A 73 -16.15 6.18 -16.09
C SER A 73 -17.05 5.57 -15.01
N ALA A 74 -18.28 5.21 -15.41
CA ALA A 74 -19.20 4.47 -14.54
C ALA A 74 -18.66 3.09 -14.10
N GLN A 75 -17.63 2.56 -14.77
CA GLN A 75 -16.96 1.31 -14.42
C GLN A 75 -15.75 1.52 -13.47
N GLY A 76 -15.53 2.75 -13.01
CA GLY A 76 -14.41 3.14 -12.15
C GLY A 76 -13.33 3.92 -12.89
N VAL A 77 -12.24 4.16 -12.18
CA VAL A 77 -11.02 4.79 -12.73
C VAL A 77 -10.29 3.76 -13.60
N GLY A 78 -9.77 4.20 -14.75
CA GLY A 78 -8.95 3.38 -15.65
C GLY A 78 -7.65 2.92 -15.00
N SER A 79 -6.91 2.03 -15.68
CA SER A 79 -5.62 1.51 -15.18
C SER A 79 -4.39 2.21 -15.78
N GLN A 80 -4.57 3.09 -16.77
CA GLN A 80 -3.48 3.78 -17.46
C GLN A 80 -3.88 5.22 -17.81
N GLY A 81 -2.90 6.14 -17.73
CA GLY A 81 -3.02 7.49 -18.27
C GLY A 81 -3.05 7.53 -19.79
N LEU A 82 -3.22 8.72 -20.37
CA LEU A 82 -3.28 8.90 -21.83
C LEU A 82 -1.92 8.67 -22.50
N ILE A 83 -0.84 8.96 -21.78
CA ILE A 83 0.54 8.69 -22.19
C ILE A 83 1.10 7.57 -21.32
N LYS A 84 1.67 6.55 -21.94
CA LYS A 84 2.31 5.42 -21.23
C LYS A 84 3.73 5.78 -20.81
N GLY A 85 4.18 5.17 -19.72
CA GLY A 85 5.58 5.29 -19.27
C GLY A 85 5.92 6.63 -18.62
N VAL A 86 4.90 7.38 -18.17
CA VAL A 86 5.08 8.58 -17.36
C VAL A 86 4.63 8.29 -15.93
N THR A 87 5.46 8.66 -14.96
CA THR A 87 5.20 8.49 -13.53
C THR A 87 5.47 9.80 -12.79
N GLN A 88 4.82 10.00 -11.64
CA GLN A 88 4.95 11.23 -10.85
C GLN A 88 6.42 11.61 -10.54
N PRO A 89 7.33 10.68 -10.16
CA PRO A 89 8.74 10.98 -9.93
C PRO A 89 9.46 11.63 -11.12
N GLN A 90 9.08 11.27 -12.35
CA GLN A 90 9.69 11.83 -13.56
C GLN A 90 9.24 13.28 -13.78
N VAL A 91 7.98 13.58 -13.52
CA VAL A 91 7.43 14.93 -13.64
C VAL A 91 8.01 15.85 -12.56
N GLU A 92 8.20 15.33 -11.35
CA GLU A 92 8.93 16.02 -10.27
C GLU A 92 10.37 16.33 -10.64
N LEU A 93 11.09 15.36 -11.21
CA LEU A 93 12.46 15.57 -11.67
C LEU A 93 12.51 16.62 -12.79
N LEU A 94 11.61 16.52 -13.77
CA LEU A 94 11.48 17.50 -14.85
C LEU A 94 11.26 18.91 -14.29
N GLN A 95 10.32 19.09 -13.36
CA GLN A 95 10.08 20.38 -12.72
C GLN A 95 11.33 20.92 -12.01
N ALA A 96 12.06 20.06 -11.28
CA ALA A 96 13.29 20.44 -10.60
C ALA A 96 14.38 20.88 -11.59
N LEU A 97 14.54 20.16 -12.70
CA LEU A 97 15.47 20.52 -13.78
C LEU A 97 15.10 21.86 -14.41
N ILE A 98 13.82 22.12 -14.67
CA ILE A 98 13.34 23.41 -15.18
C ILE A 98 13.71 24.54 -14.21
N LEU A 99 13.56 24.33 -12.90
CA LEU A 99 13.89 25.31 -11.87
C LEU A 99 15.41 25.57 -11.71
N THR A 100 16.27 24.76 -12.33
CA THR A 100 17.72 25.09 -12.43
C THR A 100 18.01 26.14 -13.49
N LEU A 101 17.11 26.31 -14.47
CA LEU A 101 17.28 27.26 -15.56
C LEU A 101 16.60 28.58 -15.21
N PRO A 102 17.30 29.72 -15.29
CA PRO A 102 16.66 31.02 -15.21
C PRO A 102 15.72 31.21 -16.41
N ILE A 103 14.68 32.03 -16.22
CA ILE A 103 13.57 32.17 -17.18
C ILE A 103 14.01 32.65 -18.56
N ASP A 104 15.09 33.44 -18.63
CA ASP A 104 15.67 33.97 -19.88
C ASP A 104 16.36 32.90 -20.73
N ARG A 105 16.66 31.73 -20.15
CA ARG A 105 17.26 30.58 -20.85
C ARG A 105 16.23 29.55 -21.30
N TRP A 106 14.96 29.76 -21.01
CA TRP A 106 13.90 28.86 -21.45
C TRP A 106 13.69 28.97 -22.95
N GLY A 107 13.44 27.84 -23.61
CA GLY A 107 12.93 27.86 -24.98
C GLY A 107 11.60 28.60 -25.04
N ILE A 108 11.27 29.19 -26.20
CA ILE A 108 10.04 29.97 -26.37
C ILE A 108 9.00 29.28 -27.26
N ARG A 109 9.42 28.28 -28.05
CA ARG A 109 8.51 27.58 -28.95
C ARG A 109 7.85 26.38 -28.26
N PRO A 110 6.61 26.03 -28.60
CA PRO A 110 6.06 24.73 -28.23
C PRO A 110 6.94 23.57 -28.72
N ALA A 111 6.85 22.46 -28.00
CA ALA A 111 7.52 21.21 -28.36
C ALA A 111 6.69 20.44 -29.40
N GLU A 112 7.37 19.79 -30.34
CA GLU A 112 6.73 18.89 -31.29
C GLU A 112 6.46 17.50 -30.67
N PRO A 113 5.54 16.68 -31.21
CA PRO A 113 5.23 15.35 -30.68
C PRO A 113 6.45 14.43 -30.54
N SER A 114 7.38 14.47 -31.50
CA SER A 114 8.62 13.68 -31.44
C SER A 114 9.55 14.12 -30.30
N GLU A 115 9.53 15.41 -29.95
CA GLU A 115 10.31 15.95 -28.85
C GLU A 115 9.71 15.61 -27.49
N ILE A 116 8.37 15.57 -27.40
CA ILE A 116 7.66 15.09 -26.21
C ILE A 116 7.98 13.60 -26.01
N GLN A 117 7.93 12.80 -27.07
CA GLN A 117 8.29 11.37 -27.02
C GLN A 117 9.75 11.18 -26.58
N GLN A 118 10.69 11.93 -27.18
CA GLN A 118 12.10 11.92 -26.78
C GLN A 118 12.27 12.25 -25.30
N LEU A 119 11.57 13.27 -24.80
CA LEU A 119 11.63 13.64 -23.39
C LEU A 119 11.15 12.51 -22.47
N ILE A 120 10.07 11.81 -22.84
CA ILE A 120 9.56 10.68 -22.06
C ILE A 120 10.61 9.55 -22.02
N GLU A 121 11.21 9.22 -23.16
CA GLU A 121 12.26 8.20 -23.26
C GLU A 121 13.50 8.58 -22.44
N ASP A 122 13.95 9.84 -22.55
CA ASP A 122 15.10 10.36 -21.82
C ASP A 122 14.86 10.38 -20.31
N LEU A 123 13.67 10.79 -19.84
CA LEU A 123 13.31 10.77 -18.41
C LEU A 123 13.25 9.33 -17.86
N ASN A 124 12.72 8.38 -18.64
CA ASN A 124 12.71 6.96 -18.29
C ASN A 124 14.13 6.40 -18.18
N ALA A 125 14.97 6.66 -19.19
CA ALA A 125 16.36 6.24 -19.22
C ALA A 125 17.16 6.88 -18.09
N LEU A 126 16.95 8.17 -17.82
CA LEU A 126 17.63 8.93 -16.77
C LEU A 126 17.33 8.38 -15.38
N THR A 127 16.06 8.14 -15.08
CA THR A 127 15.62 7.59 -13.78
C THR A 127 16.18 6.18 -13.57
N SER A 128 16.20 5.37 -14.63
CA SER A 128 16.75 4.02 -14.61
C SER A 128 18.27 4.03 -14.45
N ALA A 129 18.97 4.90 -15.18
CA ALA A 129 20.43 5.04 -15.11
C ALA A 129 20.89 5.45 -13.71
N PHE A 130 20.19 6.40 -13.07
CA PHE A 130 20.50 6.85 -11.70
C PHE A 130 20.39 5.70 -10.68
N TYR A 131 19.37 4.85 -10.83
CA TYR A 131 19.21 3.67 -9.98
C TYR A 131 20.30 2.64 -10.25
N GLN A 132 20.52 2.30 -11.52
CA GLN A 132 21.40 1.21 -11.95
C GLN A 132 22.89 1.53 -11.81
N GLU A 133 23.32 2.79 -11.87
CA GLU A 133 24.74 3.14 -11.65
C GLU A 133 25.25 2.68 -10.29
N ARG A 134 24.37 2.58 -9.30
CA ARG A 134 24.71 2.12 -7.95
C ARG A 134 25.02 0.64 -7.88
N TYR A 135 24.73 -0.16 -8.92
CA TYR A 135 25.22 -1.55 -8.96
C TYR A 135 26.75 -1.64 -8.89
N THR A 136 27.47 -0.55 -9.23
CA THR A 136 28.92 -0.46 -9.00
C THR A 136 29.31 -0.63 -7.53
N THR A 137 28.44 -0.33 -6.55
CA THR A 137 28.73 -0.54 -5.13
C THR A 137 28.87 -2.02 -4.77
N LEU A 138 28.28 -2.92 -5.56
CA LEU A 138 28.43 -4.37 -5.40
C LEU A 138 29.89 -4.80 -5.57
N THR A 139 30.80 -3.98 -6.11
CA THR A 139 32.24 -4.27 -6.15
C THR A 139 32.94 -4.22 -4.80
N LYS A 140 32.31 -3.61 -3.79
CA LYS A 140 32.91 -3.32 -2.47
C LYS A 140 32.30 -4.13 -1.33
N VAL A 141 31.59 -5.19 -1.65
CA VAL A 141 30.74 -5.94 -0.71
C VAL A 141 31.04 -7.42 -0.84
N ASP A 142 31.57 -8.03 0.21
CA ASP A 142 32.06 -9.41 0.15
C ASP A 142 31.31 -10.32 1.13
N THR A 143 30.93 -9.78 2.29
CA THR A 143 30.22 -10.55 3.32
C THR A 143 28.72 -10.67 3.03
N VAL A 144 28.05 -11.61 3.69
CA VAL A 144 26.58 -11.73 3.64
C VAL A 144 25.93 -10.52 4.33
N GLU A 145 26.49 -10.07 5.45
CA GLU A 145 26.02 -8.93 6.23
C GLU A 145 26.04 -7.63 5.41
N GLU A 146 27.16 -7.32 4.74
CA GLU A 146 27.25 -6.11 3.91
C GLU A 146 26.28 -6.18 2.71
N ARG A 147 26.05 -7.37 2.15
CA ARG A 147 25.08 -7.57 1.05
C ARG A 147 23.65 -7.32 1.52
N ALA A 148 23.28 -7.88 2.67
CA ALA A 148 21.96 -7.66 3.26
C ALA A 148 21.75 -6.17 3.60
N MET A 149 22.75 -5.51 4.19
CA MET A 149 22.72 -4.07 4.45
C MET A 149 22.53 -3.25 3.17
N LEU A 150 23.25 -3.57 2.09
CA LEU A 150 23.11 -2.86 0.82
C LEU A 150 21.72 -3.10 0.19
N SER A 151 21.20 -4.32 0.27
CA SER A 151 19.84 -4.66 -0.19
C SER A 151 18.78 -3.81 0.54
N LEU A 152 18.87 -3.73 1.88
CA LEU A 152 17.97 -2.90 2.70
C LEU A 152 18.08 -1.41 2.35
N GLN A 153 19.28 -0.90 2.08
CA GLN A 153 19.47 0.49 1.63
C GLN A 153 18.81 0.75 0.28
N GLU A 154 19.01 -0.13 -0.71
CA GLU A 154 18.41 0.05 -2.04
C GLU A 154 16.88 -0.10 -2.02
N ARG A 155 16.31 -0.92 -1.12
CA ARG A 155 14.87 -0.95 -0.88
C ARG A 155 14.33 0.39 -0.40
N VAL A 156 14.97 1.02 0.59
CA VAL A 156 14.57 2.34 1.10
C VAL A 156 14.74 3.43 0.03
N ARG A 157 15.84 3.40 -0.73
CA ARG A 157 16.08 4.34 -1.83
C ARG A 157 15.05 4.18 -2.94
N GLY A 158 14.74 2.94 -3.33
CA GLY A 158 13.73 2.62 -4.34
C GLY A 158 12.34 3.10 -3.91
N HIS A 159 11.95 2.83 -2.66
CA HIS A 159 10.70 3.34 -2.09
C HIS A 159 10.65 4.87 -2.13
N THR A 160 11.71 5.55 -1.69
CA THR A 160 11.81 7.03 -1.75
C THR A 160 11.75 7.57 -3.18
N GLN A 161 12.36 6.88 -4.15
CA GLN A 161 12.44 7.34 -5.53
C GLN A 161 11.11 7.16 -6.27
N PHE A 162 10.41 6.03 -6.05
CA PHE A 162 9.28 5.60 -6.88
C PHE A 162 7.92 5.64 -6.18
N VAL A 163 7.85 5.53 -4.85
CA VAL A 163 6.61 5.53 -4.09
C VAL A 163 6.30 6.96 -3.62
N ARG A 164 5.03 7.39 -3.74
CA ARG A 164 4.62 8.77 -3.42
C ARG A 164 3.47 8.86 -2.44
N ASN A 165 2.48 7.99 -2.58
CA ASN A 165 1.31 8.01 -1.74
C ASN A 165 1.49 6.96 -0.64
N TRP A 166 1.35 7.40 0.60
CA TRP A 166 1.39 6.55 1.80
C TRP A 166 -0.01 6.05 2.19
N GLY A 167 -0.98 6.22 1.29
CA GLY A 167 -2.38 5.82 1.44
C GLY A 167 -3.25 6.45 0.35
N TYR A 168 -4.50 6.01 0.24
CA TYR A 168 -5.46 6.57 -0.72
C TYR A 168 -5.84 8.02 -0.38
N HIS A 169 -6.17 8.81 -1.40
CA HIS A 169 -6.30 10.26 -1.33
C HIS A 169 -7.28 10.71 -0.22
N GLY A 170 -8.45 10.07 -0.12
CA GLY A 170 -9.43 10.38 0.92
C GLY A 170 -8.90 10.14 2.34
N ALA A 171 -8.11 9.09 2.56
CA ALA A 171 -7.50 8.80 3.86
C ALA A 171 -6.39 9.80 4.19
N VAL A 172 -5.52 10.11 3.21
CA VAL A 172 -4.45 11.11 3.35
C VAL A 172 -5.02 12.47 3.74
N LEU A 173 -6.07 12.92 3.05
CA LEU A 173 -6.75 14.19 3.37
C LEU A 173 -7.31 14.21 4.79
N ARG A 174 -8.04 13.16 5.19
CA ARG A 174 -8.62 13.07 6.53
C ARG A 174 -7.53 13.12 7.61
N ILE A 175 -6.55 12.22 7.51
CA ILE A 175 -5.50 12.07 8.50
C ILE A 175 -4.68 13.36 8.65
N THR A 176 -4.29 13.96 7.54
CA THR A 176 -3.45 15.17 7.56
C THR A 176 -4.21 16.37 8.09
N ARG A 177 -5.49 16.51 7.73
CA ARG A 177 -6.35 17.57 8.26
C ARG A 177 -6.51 17.47 9.76
N GLU A 178 -6.82 16.28 10.28
CA GLU A 178 -7.02 16.04 11.71
C GLU A 178 -5.71 16.21 12.51
N LEU A 179 -4.62 15.60 12.01
CA LEU A 179 -3.33 15.65 12.67
C LEU A 179 -2.77 17.09 12.74
N TYR A 180 -2.68 17.75 11.58
CA TYR A 180 -2.03 19.06 11.48
C TYR A 180 -2.94 20.22 11.88
N GLY A 181 -4.27 20.05 11.84
CA GLY A 181 -5.21 21.08 12.30
C GLY A 181 -5.00 21.49 13.76
N SER A 182 -4.45 20.60 14.59
CA SER A 182 -4.06 20.92 15.97
C SER A 182 -2.90 21.94 16.09
N MET A 183 -2.22 22.24 14.98
CA MET A 183 -1.12 23.21 14.87
C MET A 183 -1.54 24.50 14.14
N ASP A 184 -2.83 24.66 13.84
CA ASP A 184 -3.31 25.80 13.06
C ASP A 184 -2.97 27.15 13.72
N ASP A 185 -3.13 27.26 15.04
CA ASP A 185 -2.90 28.51 15.76
C ASP A 185 -1.42 28.90 15.74
N GLU A 186 -0.53 27.91 15.92
CA GLU A 186 0.92 28.11 15.80
C GLU A 186 1.31 28.60 14.40
N MET A 187 0.74 27.99 13.35
CA MET A 187 1.03 28.38 11.98
C MET A 187 0.43 29.75 11.63
N ARG A 188 -0.80 30.05 12.05
CA ARG A 188 -1.45 31.36 11.80
C ARG A 188 -0.68 32.50 12.42
N ALA A 189 -0.13 32.31 13.62
CA ALA A 189 0.66 33.33 14.29
C ALA A 189 1.93 33.75 13.52
N VAL A 190 2.51 32.85 12.72
CA VAL A 190 3.80 33.09 12.03
C VAL A 190 3.63 33.31 10.53
N TYR A 191 2.76 32.53 9.88
CA TYR A 191 2.58 32.55 8.43
C TYR A 191 1.29 33.25 7.99
N GLY A 192 0.38 33.58 8.92
CA GLY A 192 -0.92 34.16 8.58
C GLY A 192 -1.90 33.17 7.93
N PHE A 193 -1.64 31.86 8.04
CA PHE A 193 -2.52 30.76 7.64
C PHE A 193 -2.26 29.52 8.51
N GLY A 194 -3.27 28.68 8.70
CA GLY A 194 -3.19 27.40 9.43
C GLY A 194 -2.85 26.21 8.52
N ALA A 195 -2.59 25.05 9.11
CA ALA A 195 -2.38 23.82 8.35
C ALA A 195 -3.63 23.42 7.57
N THR A 196 -4.82 23.55 8.16
CA THR A 196 -6.09 23.30 7.48
C THR A 196 -6.32 24.24 6.30
N ASP A 197 -5.89 25.50 6.40
CA ASP A 197 -5.98 26.47 5.31
C ASP A 197 -5.14 26.00 4.11
N LEU A 198 -3.89 25.60 4.35
CA LEU A 198 -3.00 25.05 3.32
C LEU A 198 -3.62 23.81 2.65
N ILE A 199 -4.12 22.85 3.45
CA ILE A 199 -4.72 21.61 2.96
C ILE A 199 -5.97 21.89 2.11
N ASP A 200 -6.85 22.81 2.56
CA ASP A 200 -8.07 23.16 1.82
C ASP A 200 -7.78 23.90 0.52
N ILE A 201 -6.78 24.80 0.52
CA ILE A 201 -6.32 25.52 -0.67
C ILE A 201 -5.70 24.53 -1.68
N ALA A 202 -4.85 23.61 -1.23
CA ALA A 202 -4.27 22.57 -2.08
C ALA A 202 -5.35 21.66 -2.68
N LYS A 203 -6.37 21.29 -1.89
CA LYS A 203 -7.49 20.48 -2.35
C LYS A 203 -8.33 21.24 -3.38
N ALA A 204 -8.63 22.51 -3.15
CA ALA A 204 -9.35 23.34 -4.10
C ALA A 204 -8.59 23.48 -5.43
N ALA A 205 -7.28 23.68 -5.39
CA ALA A 205 -6.45 23.72 -6.58
C ALA A 205 -6.40 22.40 -7.35
N LEU A 206 -6.35 21.26 -6.64
CA LEU A 206 -6.45 19.93 -7.27
C LEU A 206 -7.78 19.77 -8.02
N VAL A 207 -8.89 20.04 -7.34
CA VAL A 207 -10.24 19.91 -7.92
C VAL A 207 -10.43 20.85 -9.11
N ASP A 208 -9.93 22.07 -9.03
CA ASP A 208 -10.00 23.06 -10.12
C ASP A 208 -9.27 22.57 -11.39
N ILE A 209 -8.05 22.04 -11.23
CA ILE A 209 -7.26 21.46 -12.33
C ILE A 209 -7.94 20.22 -12.92
N GLU A 210 -8.46 19.32 -12.09
CA GLU A 210 -9.17 18.11 -12.52
C GLU A 210 -10.45 18.44 -13.30
N GLN A 211 -11.24 19.42 -12.82
CA GLN A 211 -12.44 19.87 -13.50
C GLN A 211 -12.12 20.55 -14.83
N GLY A 212 -11.12 21.44 -14.85
CA GLY A 212 -10.66 22.11 -16.06
C GLY A 212 -10.16 21.12 -17.12
N SER A 213 -9.33 20.17 -16.73
CA SER A 213 -8.84 19.11 -17.62
C SER A 213 -9.97 18.21 -18.12
N SER A 214 -10.87 17.78 -17.24
CA SER A 214 -12.03 16.96 -17.61
C SER A 214 -12.97 17.68 -18.59
N ALA A 215 -13.22 18.97 -18.37
CA ALA A 215 -14.04 19.78 -19.26
C ALA A 215 -13.38 19.95 -20.63
N ARG A 216 -12.07 20.23 -20.66
CA ARG A 216 -11.28 20.31 -21.89
C ARG A 216 -11.33 18.99 -22.67
N MET A 217 -11.10 17.87 -21.99
CA MET A 217 -11.05 16.54 -22.59
C MET A 217 -12.39 16.16 -23.23
N LYS A 218 -13.52 16.51 -22.58
CA LYS A 218 -14.87 16.30 -23.15
C LYS A 218 -15.07 17.09 -24.45
N ARG A 219 -14.65 18.35 -24.50
CA ARG A 219 -14.75 19.19 -25.71
C ARG A 219 -13.86 18.65 -26.83
N LEU A 220 -12.61 18.32 -26.52
CA LEU A 220 -11.67 17.75 -27.49
C LEU A 220 -12.19 16.42 -28.06
N PHE A 221 -12.66 15.49 -27.22
CA PHE A 221 -13.22 14.24 -27.72
C PHE A 221 -14.51 14.43 -28.53
N ALA A 222 -15.33 15.44 -28.23
CA ALA A 222 -16.50 15.75 -29.06
C ALA A 222 -16.09 16.15 -30.49
N VAL A 223 -15.05 16.98 -30.62
CA VAL A 223 -14.45 17.34 -31.91
C VAL A 223 -13.86 16.11 -32.60
N LEU A 224 -13.00 15.36 -31.90
CA LEU A 224 -12.27 14.23 -32.45
C LEU A 224 -13.10 12.96 -32.67
N ARG A 225 -14.42 12.99 -32.43
CA ARG A 225 -15.35 11.91 -32.81
C ARG A 225 -16.02 12.16 -34.17
N LEU A 226 -15.91 13.37 -34.71
CA LEU A 226 -16.48 13.73 -36.02
C LEU A 226 -15.77 12.98 -37.13
N GLN A 227 -16.53 12.26 -37.96
CA GLN A 227 -15.98 11.35 -38.97
C GLN A 227 -15.43 12.09 -40.19
N ASN A 228 -15.99 13.25 -40.51
CA ASN A 228 -15.56 14.10 -41.62
C ASN A 228 -14.44 15.06 -41.17
N THR A 229 -13.35 15.15 -41.93
CA THR A 229 -12.19 16.01 -41.63
C THR A 229 -12.56 17.49 -41.59
N ALA A 230 -13.36 17.98 -42.54
CA ALA A 230 -13.79 19.38 -42.57
C ALA A 230 -14.65 19.72 -41.36
N ASP A 231 -15.65 18.88 -41.04
CA ASP A 231 -16.49 19.07 -39.85
C ASP A 231 -15.66 19.08 -38.56
N MET A 232 -14.66 18.20 -38.46
CA MET A 232 -13.73 18.14 -37.34
C MET A 232 -12.91 19.43 -37.20
N VAL A 233 -12.34 19.93 -38.31
CA VAL A 233 -11.58 21.19 -38.31
C VAL A 233 -12.50 22.38 -37.96
N HIS A 234 -13.68 22.48 -38.58
CA HIS A 234 -14.63 23.55 -38.24
C HIS A 234 -15.10 23.50 -36.78
N ALA A 235 -15.27 22.31 -36.21
CA ALA A 235 -15.62 22.18 -34.80
C ALA A 235 -14.44 22.58 -33.90
N PHE A 236 -13.21 22.23 -34.28
CA PHE A 236 -12.00 22.62 -33.55
C PHE A 236 -11.81 24.14 -33.52
N PHE A 237 -11.96 24.82 -34.66
CA PHE A 237 -11.83 26.29 -34.77
C PHE A 237 -12.98 27.06 -34.11
N ARG A 238 -14.08 26.39 -33.74
CA ARG A 238 -15.16 26.98 -32.94
C ARG A 238 -14.82 27.05 -31.44
N GLU A 239 -13.86 26.25 -30.98
CA GLU A 239 -13.42 26.24 -29.60
C GLU A 239 -12.42 27.38 -29.37
N ALA A 240 -12.88 28.50 -28.80
CA ALA A 240 -12.08 29.70 -28.58
C ALA A 240 -10.80 29.46 -27.76
N ASP A 241 -10.80 28.43 -26.90
CA ASP A 241 -9.63 28.07 -26.11
C ASP A 241 -8.54 27.36 -26.92
N PHE A 242 -8.88 26.70 -28.03
CA PHE A 242 -7.96 25.83 -28.77
C PHE A 242 -7.15 26.56 -29.82
N ILE A 243 -7.79 27.38 -30.65
CA ILE A 243 -7.13 28.08 -31.75
C ILE A 243 -7.90 29.31 -32.18
N GLU A 244 -7.17 30.34 -32.60
CA GLU A 244 -7.70 31.47 -33.37
C GLU A 244 -7.24 31.33 -34.82
N GLY A 245 -8.13 31.57 -35.78
CA GLY A 245 -7.79 31.53 -37.20
C GLY A 245 -8.97 31.19 -38.10
N ASP A 246 -8.69 31.00 -39.39
CA ASP A 246 -9.68 30.61 -40.39
C ASP A 246 -9.59 29.09 -40.67
N PRO A 247 -10.64 28.30 -40.39
CA PRO A 247 -10.64 26.87 -40.69
C PRO A 247 -10.51 26.57 -42.19
N GLU A 248 -11.00 27.46 -43.08
CA GLU A 248 -10.92 27.24 -44.53
C GLU A 248 -9.48 27.37 -45.04
N ASP A 249 -8.74 28.35 -44.52
CA ASP A 249 -7.32 28.52 -44.80
C ASP A 249 -6.52 27.29 -44.36
N PHE A 250 -6.79 26.76 -43.17
CA PHE A 250 -6.16 25.53 -42.69
C PHE A 250 -6.45 24.33 -43.60
N LEU A 251 -7.72 24.15 -44.00
CA LEU A 251 -8.14 23.05 -44.88
C LEU A 251 -7.46 23.13 -46.25
N GLN A 252 -7.27 24.33 -46.80
CA GLN A 252 -6.62 24.53 -48.10
C GLN A 252 -5.12 24.19 -48.08
N HIS A 253 -4.47 24.30 -46.92
CA HIS A 253 -3.06 23.99 -46.74
C HIS A 253 -2.79 22.56 -46.27
N LEU A 254 -3.83 21.72 -46.12
CA LEU A 254 -3.65 20.32 -45.81
C LEU A 254 -3.03 19.57 -47.01
N PRO A 255 -2.05 18.68 -46.77
CA PRO A 255 -1.51 17.83 -47.83
C PRO A 255 -2.59 16.91 -48.41
N ASP A 256 -2.59 16.70 -49.74
CA ASP A 256 -3.59 15.89 -50.45
C ASP A 256 -3.72 14.44 -49.94
N ASN A 257 -2.67 13.91 -49.30
CA ASN A 257 -2.59 12.53 -48.80
C ASN A 257 -2.71 12.42 -47.28
N VAL A 258 -3.11 13.47 -46.56
CA VAL A 258 -3.23 13.44 -45.11
C VAL A 258 -4.47 12.62 -44.69
N SER A 259 -4.28 11.66 -43.79
CA SER A 259 -5.39 10.91 -43.24
C SER A 259 -6.14 11.73 -42.19
N ARG A 260 -7.42 11.45 -41.99
CA ARG A 260 -8.22 12.06 -40.91
C ARG A 260 -7.58 11.85 -39.53
N GLU A 261 -6.95 10.69 -39.31
CA GLU A 261 -6.24 10.38 -38.07
C GLU A 261 -5.00 11.28 -37.89
N GLN A 262 -4.23 11.51 -38.95
CA GLN A 262 -3.10 12.45 -38.91
C GLN A 262 -3.56 13.88 -38.61
N VAL A 263 -4.68 14.33 -39.19
CA VAL A 263 -5.27 15.63 -38.85
C VAL A 263 -5.72 15.65 -37.38
N ALA A 264 -6.38 14.59 -36.90
CA ALA A 264 -6.81 14.48 -35.51
C ALA A 264 -5.63 14.56 -34.52
N MET A 265 -4.51 13.88 -34.82
CA MET A 265 -3.28 13.96 -34.03
C MET A 265 -2.67 15.36 -34.05
N ALA A 266 -2.67 16.05 -35.20
CA ALA A 266 -2.18 17.42 -35.29
C ALA A 266 -3.05 18.41 -34.48
N LEU A 267 -4.37 18.28 -34.55
CA LEU A 267 -5.31 19.07 -33.76
C LEU A 267 -5.14 18.79 -32.25
N TRP A 268 -4.96 17.52 -31.85
CA TRP A 268 -4.66 17.15 -30.47
C TRP A 268 -3.38 17.82 -29.98
N SER A 269 -2.29 17.67 -30.73
CA SER A 269 -0.99 18.28 -30.42
C SER A 269 -1.09 19.81 -30.32
N HIS A 270 -1.89 20.44 -31.19
CA HIS A 270 -2.13 21.88 -31.11
C HIS A 270 -2.92 22.26 -29.85
N ALA A 271 -3.99 21.52 -29.52
CA ALA A 271 -4.78 21.76 -28.32
C ALA A 271 -3.96 21.59 -27.04
N ASP A 272 -2.93 20.74 -27.06
CA ASP A 272 -2.05 20.50 -25.91
C ASP A 272 -1.19 21.72 -25.55
N ARG A 273 -1.01 22.67 -26.48
CA ARG A 273 -0.35 23.97 -26.22
C ARG A 273 -1.05 24.78 -25.12
N GLN A 274 -2.35 24.56 -24.95
CA GLN A 274 -3.20 25.27 -24.00
C GLN A 274 -3.18 24.63 -22.60
N LEU A 275 -2.57 23.45 -22.43
CA LEU A 275 -2.48 22.78 -21.14
C LEU A 275 -1.74 23.62 -20.09
N VAL A 276 -0.85 24.52 -20.51
CA VAL A 276 -0.17 25.46 -19.60
C VAL A 276 -1.17 26.31 -18.82
N LYS A 277 -2.27 26.73 -19.46
CA LYS A 277 -3.34 27.53 -18.81
C LYS A 277 -4.03 26.78 -17.68
N LEU A 278 -4.08 25.44 -17.74
CA LEU A 278 -4.66 24.63 -16.67
C LEU A 278 -3.77 24.61 -15.43
N MET A 279 -2.46 24.81 -15.57
CA MET A 279 -1.56 24.86 -14.42
C MET A 279 -1.54 26.23 -13.73
N LEU A 280 -2.07 27.28 -14.38
CA LEU A 280 -2.12 28.63 -13.81
C LEU A 280 -3.08 28.67 -12.64
N VAL A 281 -2.59 29.16 -11.51
CA VAL A 281 -3.39 29.33 -10.30
C VAL A 281 -4.01 30.72 -10.32
N ASP A 282 -5.35 30.77 -10.33
CA ASP A 282 -6.12 31.99 -10.08
C ASP A 282 -6.42 32.09 -8.56
N PRO A 283 -5.76 33.01 -7.82
CA PRO A 283 -5.92 33.07 -6.38
C PRO A 283 -7.35 33.42 -5.93
N GLU A 284 -8.10 34.18 -6.73
CA GLU A 284 -9.48 34.55 -6.41
C GLU A 284 -10.42 33.34 -6.57
N ARG A 285 -10.28 32.62 -7.69
CA ARG A 285 -11.04 31.39 -7.93
C ARG A 285 -10.77 30.34 -6.86
N ILE A 286 -9.50 30.13 -6.50
CA ILE A 286 -9.13 29.17 -5.46
C ILE A 286 -9.61 29.62 -4.07
N ALA A 287 -9.54 30.91 -3.76
CA ALA A 287 -10.05 31.46 -2.51
C ALA A 287 -11.56 31.19 -2.34
N LEU A 288 -12.34 31.43 -3.40
CA LEU A 288 -13.77 31.14 -3.43
C LEU A 288 -14.05 29.64 -3.24
N ALA A 289 -13.35 28.77 -3.98
CA ALA A 289 -13.54 27.33 -3.92
C ALA A 289 -13.13 26.73 -2.55
N ALA A 290 -12.08 27.25 -1.93
CA ALA A 290 -11.62 26.83 -0.60
C ALA A 290 -12.45 27.45 0.54
N GLY A 291 -13.28 28.47 0.26
CA GLY A 291 -13.93 29.27 1.29
C GLY A 291 -12.92 29.97 2.19
N ARG A 292 -11.92 30.62 1.59
CA ARG A 292 -10.82 31.33 2.26
C ARG A 292 -10.61 32.71 1.67
N ASP A 293 -9.88 33.55 2.40
CA ASP A 293 -9.50 34.89 1.92
C ASP A 293 -8.38 34.80 0.88
N GLN A 294 -8.43 35.64 -0.16
CA GLN A 294 -7.44 35.64 -1.24
C GLN A 294 -6.01 35.90 -0.73
N CYS A 295 -5.83 36.71 0.31
CA CYS A 295 -4.51 36.95 0.90
C CYS A 295 -3.97 35.70 1.61
N VAL A 296 -4.83 34.82 2.13
CA VAL A 296 -4.41 33.52 2.70
C VAL A 296 -3.89 32.63 1.56
N VAL A 297 -4.60 32.57 0.43
CA VAL A 297 -4.18 31.80 -0.75
C VAL A 297 -2.80 32.25 -1.23
N LEU A 298 -2.59 33.56 -1.39
CA LEU A 298 -1.31 34.11 -1.80
C LEU A 298 -0.16 33.75 -0.85
N ARG A 299 -0.38 33.82 0.47
CA ARG A 299 0.64 33.42 1.46
C ARG A 299 0.97 31.94 1.40
N VAL A 300 -0.03 31.08 1.15
CA VAL A 300 0.20 29.64 0.96
C VAL A 300 1.01 29.39 -0.31
N LEU A 301 0.64 30.02 -1.43
CA LEU A 301 1.38 29.90 -2.68
C LEU A 301 2.83 30.36 -2.49
N GLU A 302 3.05 31.55 -1.92
CA GLU A 302 4.39 32.06 -1.63
C GLU A 302 5.27 31.07 -0.84
N LYS A 303 4.71 30.39 0.17
CA LYS A 303 5.45 29.37 0.95
C LYS A 303 5.70 28.07 0.20
N LEU A 304 4.89 27.76 -0.79
CA LEU A 304 5.00 26.54 -1.59
C LEU A 304 5.66 26.78 -2.95
N SER A 305 6.12 28.00 -3.24
CA SER A 305 6.68 28.37 -4.54
C SER A 305 8.20 28.37 -4.59
N ARG A 306 8.72 28.10 -5.78
CA ARG A 306 10.11 28.38 -6.19
C ARG A 306 10.14 29.17 -7.48
N THR A 307 11.15 30.02 -7.64
CA THR A 307 11.34 30.79 -8.87
C THR A 307 12.27 30.05 -9.85
N PRO A 308 12.10 30.25 -11.17
CA PRO A 308 13.08 29.78 -12.16
C PRO A 308 14.50 30.24 -11.84
N GLY A 309 15.47 29.34 -11.96
CA GLY A 309 16.87 29.57 -11.61
C GLY A 309 17.21 29.55 -10.11
N SER A 310 16.23 29.24 -9.24
CA SER A 310 16.47 29.17 -7.78
C SER A 310 17.21 27.90 -7.34
N LEU A 311 17.29 26.87 -8.19
CA LEU A 311 18.02 25.64 -7.91
C LEU A 311 19.38 25.63 -8.61
N SER A 312 20.40 25.08 -7.94
CA SER A 312 21.73 24.93 -8.56
C SER A 312 21.80 23.67 -9.42
N ALA A 313 22.43 23.77 -10.60
CA ALA A 313 22.75 22.62 -11.45
C ALA A 313 23.67 21.61 -10.74
N ASP A 314 24.57 22.07 -9.87
CA ASP A 314 25.45 21.19 -9.08
C ASP A 314 24.68 20.29 -8.11
N ALA A 315 23.43 20.66 -7.78
CA ALA A 315 22.57 19.91 -6.88
C ALA A 315 21.71 18.84 -7.58
N ILE A 316 21.74 18.74 -8.92
CA ILE A 316 20.95 17.78 -9.71
C ILE A 316 21.07 16.34 -9.19
N PRO A 317 22.26 15.81 -8.83
CA PRO A 317 22.36 14.45 -8.29
C PRO A 317 21.53 14.22 -7.02
N HIS A 318 21.21 15.28 -6.27
CA HIS A 318 20.36 15.18 -5.07
C HIS A 318 18.87 15.16 -5.39
N PHE A 319 18.43 15.60 -6.57
CA PHE A 319 17.00 15.73 -6.87
C PHE A 319 16.28 14.37 -6.93
N PHE A 320 16.99 13.30 -7.29
CA PHE A 320 16.42 11.96 -7.38
C PHE A 320 15.95 11.39 -6.03
N MET A 321 16.51 11.85 -4.90
CA MET A 321 16.19 11.35 -3.55
C MET A 321 16.01 12.47 -2.51
N GLY A 322 15.86 13.70 -2.97
CA GLY A 322 15.83 14.90 -2.15
C GLY A 322 15.34 16.09 -2.95
N ASN A 323 14.32 15.88 -3.77
CA ASN A 323 13.84 16.87 -4.72
C ASN A 323 13.29 18.12 -3.98
N PRO A 324 13.82 19.32 -4.24
CA PRO A 324 13.32 20.55 -3.63
C PRO A 324 11.83 20.83 -3.88
N VAL A 325 11.26 20.31 -4.98
CA VAL A 325 9.84 20.49 -5.34
C VAL A 325 8.89 19.76 -4.39
N TRP A 326 9.36 18.74 -3.66
CA TRP A 326 8.55 18.03 -2.65
C TRP A 326 8.10 18.94 -1.51
N SER A 327 8.89 19.97 -1.19
CA SER A 327 8.57 20.97 -0.17
C SER A 327 7.94 22.24 -0.73
N ALA A 328 8.11 22.49 -2.03
CA ALA A 328 7.69 23.71 -2.71
C ALA A 328 7.29 23.36 -4.17
N PRO A 329 6.10 22.77 -4.37
CA PRO A 329 5.66 22.24 -5.66
C PRO A 329 5.13 23.31 -6.63
N CYS A 330 4.96 24.55 -6.19
CA CYS A 330 4.52 25.66 -7.03
C CYS A 330 5.71 26.36 -7.71
N ILE A 331 5.48 26.91 -8.90
CA ILE A 331 6.44 27.74 -9.63
C ILE A 331 5.93 29.17 -9.58
N ASP A 332 6.78 30.10 -9.17
CA ASP A 332 6.52 31.55 -9.22
C ASP A 332 7.38 32.18 -10.32
N THR A 333 6.76 32.69 -11.37
CA THR A 333 7.47 33.37 -12.47
C THR A 333 7.73 34.85 -12.19
N GLY A 334 7.26 35.37 -11.06
CA GLY A 334 7.21 36.79 -10.71
C GLY A 334 5.97 37.51 -11.27
N VAL A 335 5.21 36.86 -12.15
CA VAL A 335 3.97 37.38 -12.75
C VAL A 335 2.77 36.51 -12.37
N GLU A 336 2.97 35.20 -12.37
CA GLU A 336 1.92 34.21 -12.16
C GLU A 336 2.46 33.00 -11.38
N TYR A 337 1.53 32.31 -10.72
CA TYR A 337 1.79 31.05 -10.02
C TYR A 337 1.34 29.88 -10.89
N LEU A 338 2.22 28.88 -11.06
CA LEU A 338 1.88 27.61 -11.69
C LEU A 338 1.94 26.48 -10.68
N LEU A 339 0.95 25.59 -10.72
CA LEU A 339 0.92 24.37 -9.91
C LEU A 339 0.75 23.15 -10.83
N PRO A 340 1.86 22.60 -11.37
CA PRO A 340 1.82 21.54 -12.36
C PRO A 340 1.25 20.21 -11.84
N MET A 341 1.48 19.93 -10.56
CA MET A 341 1.06 18.70 -9.88
C MET A 341 0.47 19.05 -8.52
N PRO A 342 -0.78 19.54 -8.43
CA PRO A 342 -1.42 19.84 -7.15
C PRO A 342 -1.44 18.64 -6.20
N GLN A 343 -1.56 17.41 -6.73
CA GLN A 343 -1.52 16.16 -5.95
C GLN A 343 -0.19 15.94 -5.21
N LEU A 344 0.91 16.53 -5.69
CA LEU A 344 2.24 16.41 -5.09
C LEU A 344 2.28 16.95 -3.65
N ILE A 345 1.45 17.96 -3.35
CA ILE A 345 1.29 18.50 -2.00
C ILE A 345 0.87 17.39 -1.04
N PHE A 346 -0.05 16.52 -1.45
CA PHE A 346 -0.54 15.43 -0.59
C PHE A 346 0.42 14.26 -0.49
N SER A 347 1.17 13.96 -1.56
CA SER A 347 2.25 12.97 -1.53
C SER A 347 3.34 13.35 -0.51
N HIS A 348 3.65 14.65 -0.37
CA HIS A 348 4.72 15.14 0.51
C HIS A 348 4.26 16.02 1.67
N ILE A 349 2.97 15.99 2.00
CA ILE A 349 2.36 16.85 3.04
C ILE A 349 3.09 16.72 4.38
N ASN A 350 3.50 15.50 4.75
CA ASN A 350 4.24 15.26 6.00
C ASN A 350 5.63 15.93 5.98
N GLY A 351 6.26 16.02 4.80
CA GLY A 351 7.52 16.73 4.59
C GLY A 351 7.34 18.25 4.60
N ILE A 352 6.33 18.75 3.88
CA ILE A 352 5.94 20.18 3.86
C ILE A 352 5.67 20.68 5.28
N MET A 353 4.79 19.99 6.02
CA MET A 353 4.45 20.37 7.38
C MET A 353 5.65 20.31 8.31
N ARG A 354 6.58 19.38 8.11
CA ARG A 354 7.82 19.33 8.90
C ARG A 354 8.71 20.54 8.63
N VAL A 355 8.88 20.93 7.37
CA VAL A 355 9.66 22.13 7.01
C VAL A 355 9.03 23.39 7.61
N LEU A 356 7.71 23.51 7.55
CA LEU A 356 6.99 24.66 8.12
C LEU A 356 7.04 24.67 9.66
N LEU A 357 6.79 23.54 10.33
CA LEU A 357 6.69 23.49 11.79
C LEU A 357 8.05 23.47 12.50
N ASP A 358 9.05 22.75 11.97
CA ASP A 358 10.39 22.73 12.55
C ASP A 358 11.07 24.11 12.47
N GLY A 359 10.65 24.96 11.54
CA GLY A 359 11.12 26.35 11.39
C GLY A 359 10.59 27.32 12.46
N LEU A 360 9.61 26.92 13.28
CA LEU A 360 8.96 27.81 14.25
C LEU A 360 9.69 27.88 15.59
N SER A 361 9.72 26.78 16.35
CA SER A 361 10.46 26.71 17.62
C SER A 361 10.68 25.26 18.11
N PRO A 362 11.67 25.01 18.99
CA PRO A 362 11.85 23.70 19.62
C PRO A 362 10.64 23.23 20.44
N ALA A 363 9.87 24.16 21.03
CA ALA A 363 8.67 23.85 21.78
C ALA A 363 7.55 23.30 20.87
N ILE A 364 7.36 23.91 19.71
CA ILE A 364 6.39 23.46 18.70
C ILE A 364 6.79 22.10 18.15
N LYS A 365 8.08 21.87 17.89
CA LYS A 365 8.59 20.55 17.48
C LYS A 365 8.25 19.46 18.51
N LYS A 366 8.44 19.76 19.81
CA LYS A 366 8.07 18.83 20.90
C LYS A 366 6.55 18.63 20.99
N LYS A 367 5.76 19.69 20.80
CA LYS A 367 4.29 19.62 20.73
C LYS A 367 3.87 18.68 19.60
N MET A 368 4.40 18.88 18.39
CA MET A 368 4.09 18.06 17.22
C MET A 368 4.44 16.58 17.44
N SER A 369 5.61 16.29 18.02
CA SER A 369 5.97 14.90 18.35
C SER A 369 4.96 14.22 19.27
N ARG A 370 4.43 14.95 20.27
CA ARG A 370 3.38 14.43 21.18
C ARG A 370 2.04 14.29 20.48
N THR A 371 1.65 15.28 19.67
CA THR A 371 0.42 15.23 18.87
C THR A 371 0.40 14.00 17.98
N ARG A 372 1.51 13.70 17.28
CA ARG A 372 1.62 12.52 16.41
C ARG A 372 1.43 11.20 17.15
N ALA A 373 2.04 11.07 18.33
CA ALA A 373 1.90 9.87 19.16
C ALA A 373 0.45 9.68 19.63
N ASN A 374 -0.13 10.71 20.23
CA ASN A 374 -1.50 10.66 20.74
C ASN A 374 -2.52 10.43 19.61
N TYR A 375 -2.31 11.05 18.45
CA TYR A 375 -3.19 10.88 17.29
C TYR A 375 -3.15 9.44 16.77
N LEU A 376 -1.94 8.87 16.60
CA LEU A 376 -1.79 7.50 16.13
C LEU A 376 -2.47 6.50 17.07
N GLU A 377 -2.21 6.59 18.38
CA GLU A 377 -2.82 5.71 19.39
C GLU A 377 -4.36 5.82 19.36
N ALA A 378 -4.89 7.04 19.33
CA ALA A 378 -6.33 7.28 19.27
C ALA A 378 -6.96 6.69 18.00
N GLN A 379 -6.33 6.86 16.83
CA GLN A 379 -6.84 6.33 15.57
C GLN A 379 -6.76 4.81 15.48
N VAL A 380 -5.68 4.19 15.97
CA VAL A 380 -5.59 2.73 16.06
C VAL A 380 -6.69 2.18 16.97
N SER A 381 -6.89 2.78 18.15
CA SER A 381 -7.94 2.39 19.08
C SER A 381 -9.34 2.53 18.46
N GLU A 382 -9.62 3.65 17.81
CA GLU A 382 -10.92 3.89 17.15
C GLU A 382 -11.18 2.88 16.03
N LEU A 383 -10.16 2.64 15.19
CA LEU A 383 -10.25 1.72 14.07
C LEU A 383 -10.53 0.28 14.54
N LEU A 384 -9.76 -0.20 15.51
CA LEU A 384 -9.92 -1.56 16.04
C LEU A 384 -11.21 -1.73 16.84
N SER A 385 -11.65 -0.71 17.58
CA SER A 385 -12.94 -0.76 18.30
C SER A 385 -14.13 -0.90 17.34
N LYS A 386 -14.08 -0.21 16.20
CA LYS A 386 -15.11 -0.31 15.15
C LYS A 386 -15.06 -1.65 14.43
N ALA A 387 -13.86 -2.12 14.13
CA ALA A 387 -13.64 -3.36 13.38
C ALA A 387 -13.94 -4.63 14.21
N LEU A 388 -13.73 -4.57 15.53
CA LEU A 388 -13.89 -5.69 16.46
C LEU A 388 -14.81 -5.30 17.62
N PRO A 389 -16.11 -5.03 17.36
CA PRO A 389 -17.01 -4.42 18.35
C PRO A 389 -17.32 -5.32 19.56
N ALA A 390 -17.11 -6.64 19.43
CA ALA A 390 -17.27 -7.61 20.52
C ALA A 390 -16.03 -7.71 21.42
N ALA A 391 -14.94 -7.05 21.07
CA ALA A 391 -13.70 -7.10 21.84
C ALA A 391 -13.74 -6.15 23.04
N ARG A 392 -13.10 -6.57 24.13
CA ARG A 392 -12.71 -5.66 25.21
C ARG A 392 -11.40 -4.97 24.81
N LEU A 393 -11.46 -3.66 24.58
CA LEU A 393 -10.29 -2.83 24.23
C LEU A 393 -9.88 -1.97 25.43
N GLN A 394 -8.58 -1.93 25.72
CA GLN A 394 -7.96 -1.01 26.67
C GLN A 394 -6.77 -0.30 26.00
N THR A 395 -6.54 0.98 26.33
CA THR A 395 -5.39 1.75 25.83
C THR A 395 -4.46 2.17 26.97
N GLY A 396 -3.18 2.39 26.67
CA GLY A 396 -2.18 2.85 27.65
C GLY A 396 -2.08 1.95 28.88
N VAL A 397 -2.13 0.63 28.67
CA VAL A 397 -2.22 -0.38 29.74
C VAL A 397 -0.86 -0.55 30.39
N LYS A 398 -0.80 -0.36 31.72
CA LYS A 398 0.46 -0.39 32.47
C LYS A 398 0.53 -1.64 33.33
N TRP A 399 1.67 -2.33 33.27
CA TRP A 399 1.93 -3.55 34.01
C TRP A 399 3.38 -3.60 34.49
N THR A 400 3.69 -4.49 35.43
CA THR A 400 4.99 -4.50 36.13
C THR A 400 5.53 -5.92 36.26
N VAL A 401 6.84 -6.06 36.07
CA VAL A 401 7.59 -7.30 36.38
C VAL A 401 8.70 -6.91 37.35
N GLY A 402 8.57 -7.35 38.60
CA GLY A 402 9.45 -6.88 39.67
C GLY A 402 9.42 -5.35 39.79
N PRO A 403 10.57 -4.64 39.73
CA PRO A 403 10.62 -3.18 39.82
C PRO A 403 10.32 -2.46 38.49
N ASP A 404 10.36 -3.18 37.36
CA ASP A 404 10.25 -2.57 36.05
C ASP A 404 8.80 -2.37 35.65
N ARG A 405 8.50 -1.17 35.12
CA ARG A 405 7.17 -0.79 34.64
C ARG A 405 7.15 -0.73 33.12
N TYR A 406 6.15 -1.39 32.56
CA TYR A 406 5.90 -1.46 31.12
C TYR A 406 4.54 -0.83 30.79
N GLU A 407 4.37 -0.49 29.53
CA GLU A 407 3.15 0.06 28.96
C GLU A 407 2.91 -0.60 27.60
N THR A 408 1.64 -0.90 27.32
CA THR A 408 1.16 -1.43 26.05
C THR A 408 0.11 -0.46 25.51
N ASP A 409 0.33 0.04 24.29
CA ASP A 409 -0.46 1.14 23.73
C ASP A 409 -1.93 0.75 23.52
N VAL A 410 -2.20 -0.42 22.91
CA VAL A 410 -3.56 -0.97 22.81
C VAL A 410 -3.56 -2.47 23.09
N LEU A 411 -4.46 -2.90 23.97
CA LEU A 411 -4.69 -4.29 24.34
C LEU A 411 -6.13 -4.67 24.05
N LEU A 412 -6.32 -5.70 23.24
CA LEU A 412 -7.63 -6.21 22.83
C LEU A 412 -7.80 -7.65 23.28
N VAL A 413 -8.97 -7.99 23.84
CA VAL A 413 -9.35 -9.36 24.17
C VAL A 413 -10.68 -9.67 23.50
N ILE A 414 -10.71 -10.68 22.64
CA ILE A 414 -11.91 -11.13 21.93
C ILE A 414 -11.98 -12.66 21.95
N ASP A 415 -13.00 -13.19 22.62
CA ASP A 415 -13.19 -14.63 22.83
C ASP A 415 -11.92 -15.30 23.42
N ARG A 416 -11.19 -16.09 22.62
CA ARG A 416 -9.94 -16.76 23.02
C ARG A 416 -8.68 -16.11 22.45
N THR A 417 -8.81 -14.90 21.89
CA THR A 417 -7.72 -14.20 21.20
C THR A 417 -7.35 -12.92 21.93
N VAL A 418 -6.06 -12.74 22.19
CA VAL A 418 -5.47 -11.48 22.70
C VAL A 418 -4.72 -10.81 21.56
N VAL A 419 -4.97 -9.51 21.34
CA VAL A 419 -4.26 -8.69 20.36
C VAL A 419 -3.48 -7.61 21.12
N ILE A 420 -2.16 -7.61 20.96
CA ILE A 420 -1.23 -6.65 21.55
C ILE A 420 -0.76 -5.72 20.43
N VAL A 421 -1.04 -4.43 20.55
CA VAL A 421 -0.70 -3.44 19.52
C VAL A 421 0.20 -2.35 20.09
N GLU A 422 1.29 -2.07 19.39
CA GLU A 422 2.24 -1.00 19.70
C GLU A 422 2.19 0.06 18.59
N ALA A 423 2.07 1.33 18.95
CA ALA A 423 1.91 2.46 18.03
C ALA A 423 3.18 3.32 17.99
N LYS A 424 3.82 3.45 16.82
CA LYS A 424 5.06 4.23 16.64
C LYS A 424 4.90 5.37 15.63
N SER A 425 5.04 6.60 16.12
CA SER A 425 4.86 7.82 15.32
C SER A 425 6.17 8.52 14.93
N ALA A 426 7.32 7.88 15.21
CA ALA A 426 8.63 8.42 14.87
C ALA A 426 8.73 8.64 13.35
N ALA A 427 9.32 9.77 12.98
CA ALA A 427 9.32 10.22 11.59
C ALA A 427 10.62 9.82 10.89
N LEU A 428 10.51 9.35 9.64
CA LEU A 428 11.67 9.00 8.85
C LEU A 428 12.46 10.27 8.49
N SER A 429 13.75 10.30 8.82
CA SER A 429 14.63 11.40 8.42
C SER A 429 14.99 11.34 6.93
N ALA A 430 15.24 12.51 6.34
CA ALA A 430 15.67 12.62 4.95
C ALA A 430 17.01 11.88 4.67
N GLN A 431 17.90 11.79 5.66
CA GLN A 431 19.12 10.99 5.54
C GLN A 431 18.80 9.48 5.46
N GLY A 432 17.87 9.01 6.28
CA GLY A 432 17.42 7.61 6.25
C GLY A 432 16.73 7.26 4.93
N LEU A 433 15.85 8.14 4.43
CA LEU A 433 15.19 7.96 3.12
C LEU A 433 16.18 7.92 1.94
N ARG A 434 17.34 8.59 2.06
CA ARG A 434 18.46 8.46 1.10
C ARG A 434 19.32 7.21 1.29
N GLY A 435 18.95 6.32 2.22
CA GLY A 435 19.64 5.06 2.49
C GLY A 435 20.93 5.22 3.29
N ALA A 436 21.08 6.23 4.15
CA ALA A 436 22.25 6.33 5.03
C ALA A 436 22.24 5.20 6.09
N PRO A 437 23.20 4.25 6.09
CA PRO A 437 23.12 2.99 6.85
C PRO A 437 22.81 3.16 8.33
N GLU A 438 23.62 3.94 9.05
CA GLU A 438 23.43 4.16 10.50
C GLU A 438 22.07 4.78 10.81
N ARG A 439 21.56 5.63 9.90
CA ARG A 439 20.28 6.28 10.11
C ARG A 439 19.11 5.34 9.81
N VAL A 440 19.23 4.49 8.80
CA VAL A 440 18.23 3.44 8.51
C VAL A 440 18.20 2.44 9.66
N LYS A 441 19.36 1.96 10.12
CA LYS A 441 19.49 1.06 11.28
C LYS A 441 18.81 1.64 12.51
N ARG A 442 19.03 2.94 12.79
CA ARG A 442 18.33 3.62 13.89
C ARG A 442 16.81 3.62 13.73
N HIS A 443 16.27 3.91 12.53
CA HIS A 443 14.82 3.85 12.32
C HIS A 443 14.28 2.42 12.47
N VAL A 444 15.02 1.40 12.03
CA VAL A 444 14.67 -0.02 12.26
C VAL A 444 14.60 -0.32 13.76
N GLN A 445 15.54 0.18 14.55
CA GLN A 445 15.48 0.01 16.01
C GLN A 445 14.22 0.66 16.60
N GLU A 446 13.98 1.94 16.30
CA GLU A 446 12.87 2.73 16.86
C GLU A 446 11.47 2.26 16.38
N LEU A 447 11.35 1.78 15.14
CA LEU A 447 10.06 1.48 14.49
C LEU A 447 9.73 -0.02 14.41
N LEU A 448 10.72 -0.92 14.46
CA LEU A 448 10.50 -2.37 14.31
C LEU A 448 10.95 -3.15 15.56
N VAL A 449 12.17 -2.92 16.04
CA VAL A 449 12.76 -3.74 17.13
C VAL A 449 12.16 -3.40 18.48
N GLU A 450 12.15 -2.11 18.86
CA GLU A 450 11.58 -1.66 20.13
C GLU A 450 10.11 -2.10 20.32
N PRO A 451 9.17 -1.87 19.38
CA PRO A 451 7.80 -2.37 19.52
C PRO A 451 7.69 -3.90 19.50
N ALA A 452 8.53 -4.60 18.72
CA ALA A 452 8.55 -6.06 18.74
C ALA A 452 8.94 -6.60 20.11
N LEU A 453 9.97 -6.02 20.75
CA LEU A 453 10.38 -6.37 22.10
C LEU A 453 9.31 -6.04 23.14
N GLN A 454 8.63 -4.89 23.02
CA GLN A 454 7.55 -4.51 23.93
C GLN A 454 6.40 -5.52 23.88
N SER A 455 5.90 -5.80 22.67
CA SER A 455 4.80 -6.75 22.47
C SER A 455 5.18 -8.21 22.80
N GLU A 456 6.42 -8.61 22.53
CA GLU A 456 6.92 -9.96 22.84
C GLU A 456 6.97 -10.22 24.35
N ARG A 457 7.35 -9.23 25.17
CA ARG A 457 7.38 -9.42 26.63
C ARG A 457 6.00 -9.77 27.20
N LEU A 458 4.95 -9.05 26.78
CA LEU A 458 3.59 -9.36 27.25
C LEU A 458 3.09 -10.70 26.69
N ALA A 459 3.43 -11.04 25.45
CA ALA A 459 3.12 -12.36 24.89
C ALA A 459 3.77 -13.50 25.68
N GLN A 460 5.05 -13.35 26.07
CA GLN A 460 5.76 -14.32 26.91
C GLN A 460 5.12 -14.49 28.30
N ILE A 461 4.61 -13.41 28.90
CA ILE A 461 3.85 -13.49 30.15
C ILE A 461 2.55 -14.26 29.95
N ILE A 462 1.84 -14.03 28.85
CA ILE A 462 0.64 -14.80 28.51
C ILE A 462 0.97 -16.29 28.37
N ASP A 463 2.04 -16.63 27.65
CA ASP A 463 2.45 -18.02 27.45
C ASP A 463 2.96 -18.69 28.75
N ALA A 464 3.69 -17.97 29.59
CA ALA A 464 4.14 -18.47 30.89
C ALA A 464 2.94 -18.71 31.85
N ALA A 465 1.97 -17.79 31.87
CA ALA A 465 0.76 -17.97 32.67
C ALA A 465 -0.07 -19.18 32.19
N ARG A 466 -0.14 -19.42 30.88
CA ARG A 466 -0.78 -20.62 30.29
C ARG A 466 -0.10 -21.92 30.72
N GLN A 467 1.18 -21.87 31.07
CA GLN A 467 1.96 -22.99 31.60
C GLN A 467 1.91 -23.08 33.14
N GLY A 468 1.14 -22.22 33.80
CA GLY A 468 0.93 -22.23 35.25
C GLY A 468 1.89 -21.37 36.07
N ASP A 469 2.64 -20.44 35.45
CA ASP A 469 3.51 -19.51 36.20
C ASP A 469 2.70 -18.53 37.06
N GLU A 470 2.79 -18.65 38.39
CA GLU A 470 2.01 -17.86 39.35
C GLU A 470 2.26 -16.34 39.23
N GLY A 471 3.51 -15.94 38.96
CA GLY A 471 3.87 -14.53 38.80
C GLY A 471 3.18 -13.91 37.58
N SER A 472 3.20 -14.63 36.47
CA SER A 472 2.54 -14.24 35.23
C SER A 472 1.02 -14.23 35.37
N LEU A 473 0.43 -15.23 36.04
CA LEU A 473 -1.00 -15.27 36.37
C LEU A 473 -1.43 -14.04 37.18
N HIS A 474 -0.64 -13.66 38.18
CA HIS A 474 -0.88 -12.43 38.96
C HIS A 474 -0.86 -11.19 38.08
N ILE A 475 0.10 -11.05 37.16
CA ILE A 475 0.16 -9.92 36.22
C ILE A 475 -1.10 -9.88 35.35
N LEU A 476 -1.48 -11.02 34.74
CA LEU A 476 -2.63 -11.08 33.84
C LEU A 476 -3.98 -10.81 34.53
N SER A 477 -4.12 -11.19 35.81
CA SER A 477 -5.32 -10.86 36.59
C SER A 477 -5.57 -9.34 36.68
N HIS A 478 -4.51 -8.53 36.72
CA HIS A 478 -4.61 -7.07 36.71
C HIS A 478 -4.99 -6.51 35.33
N LEU A 479 -4.76 -7.30 34.28
CA LEU A 479 -5.10 -7.00 32.89
C LEU A 479 -6.46 -7.60 32.47
N ASP A 480 -7.14 -8.28 33.40
CA ASP A 480 -8.41 -8.99 33.17
C ASP A 480 -8.29 -10.05 32.05
N ILE A 481 -7.11 -10.67 31.93
CA ILE A 481 -6.84 -11.75 30.98
C ILE A 481 -6.89 -13.08 31.72
N ASP A 482 -7.81 -13.95 31.31
CA ASP A 482 -7.83 -15.35 31.73
C ASP A 482 -6.87 -16.16 30.85
N ALA A 483 -5.73 -16.55 31.41
CA ALA A 483 -4.68 -17.27 30.69
C ALA A 483 -5.18 -18.59 30.09
N GLU A 484 -6.00 -19.37 30.82
CA GLU A 484 -6.51 -20.67 30.37
C GLU A 484 -7.49 -20.53 29.21
N ALA A 485 -8.16 -19.38 29.12
CA ALA A 485 -9.05 -19.05 28.00
C ALA A 485 -8.29 -18.64 26.72
N VAL A 486 -7.02 -18.22 26.80
CA VAL A 486 -6.27 -17.76 25.62
C VAL A 486 -5.83 -18.94 24.75
N SER A 487 -6.25 -18.95 23.48
CA SER A 487 -5.77 -19.87 22.44
C SER A 487 -4.80 -19.22 21.45
N ARG A 488 -4.86 -17.89 21.30
CA ARG A 488 -4.04 -17.15 20.34
C ARG A 488 -3.63 -15.78 20.87
N VAL A 489 -2.36 -15.44 20.68
CA VAL A 489 -1.83 -14.09 20.88
C VAL A 489 -1.41 -13.54 19.51
N ILE A 490 -1.94 -12.37 19.15
CA ILE A 490 -1.60 -11.63 17.93
C ILE A 490 -0.80 -10.41 18.37
N ARG A 491 0.36 -10.18 17.76
CA ARG A 491 1.18 -8.98 17.97
C ARG A 491 1.13 -8.13 16.70
N LEU A 492 0.98 -6.82 16.86
CA LEU A 492 0.91 -5.87 15.77
C LEU A 492 1.68 -4.59 16.13
N SER A 493 2.44 -4.07 15.18
CA SER A 493 3.03 -2.73 15.26
C SER A 493 2.37 -1.85 14.22
N VAL A 494 1.93 -0.65 14.60
CA VAL A 494 1.34 0.32 13.67
C VAL A 494 2.18 1.58 13.60
N THR A 495 2.49 2.05 12.39
CA THR A 495 3.27 3.28 12.18
C THR A 495 2.44 4.40 11.57
N LEU A 496 2.79 5.66 11.86
CA LEU A 496 2.15 6.82 11.23
C LEU A 496 2.78 7.20 9.89
N ASP A 497 4.11 7.16 9.80
CA ASP A 497 4.82 7.30 8.53
C ASP A 497 4.94 5.91 7.88
N ASP A 498 4.88 5.87 6.55
CA ASP A 498 5.06 4.62 5.79
C ASP A 498 6.51 4.13 5.91
N PHE A 499 6.66 2.98 6.58
CA PHE A 499 7.92 2.24 6.71
C PHE A 499 7.73 0.76 6.31
N SER A 500 6.64 0.46 5.60
CA SER A 500 6.20 -0.90 5.25
C SER A 500 7.26 -1.68 4.47
N ILE A 501 8.03 -0.99 3.61
CA ILE A 501 9.07 -1.61 2.78
C ILE A 501 10.15 -2.35 3.56
N LEU A 502 10.43 -1.94 4.80
CA LEU A 502 11.37 -2.64 5.69
C LEU A 502 10.67 -3.55 6.68
N GLY A 503 9.40 -3.30 7.00
CA GLY A 503 8.61 -4.16 7.90
C GLY A 503 8.49 -5.61 7.39
N SER A 504 8.50 -5.79 6.07
CA SER A 504 8.40 -7.11 5.43
C SER A 504 9.75 -7.85 5.26
N CYS A 505 10.89 -7.25 5.61
CA CYS A 505 12.23 -7.79 5.34
C CYS A 505 12.92 -8.44 6.55
N GLU A 506 12.18 -9.24 7.34
CA GLU A 506 12.70 -9.81 8.59
C GLU A 506 13.99 -10.64 8.39
N ALA A 507 14.08 -11.40 7.30
CA ALA A 507 15.26 -12.21 6.99
C ALA A 507 16.48 -11.34 6.71
N GLU A 508 16.37 -10.36 5.80
CA GLU A 508 17.49 -9.46 5.47
C GLU A 508 17.90 -8.58 6.65
N LEU A 509 16.96 -8.18 7.51
CA LEU A 509 17.25 -7.43 8.73
C LEU A 509 18.08 -8.24 9.74
N LYS A 510 17.85 -9.55 9.82
CA LYS A 510 18.65 -10.48 10.64
C LYS A 510 20.03 -10.74 10.02
N GLU A 511 20.08 -10.96 8.71
CA GLU A 511 21.36 -11.13 7.97
C GLU A 511 22.26 -9.90 8.07
N ALA A 512 21.68 -8.69 8.05
CA ALA A 512 22.41 -7.43 8.22
C ALA A 512 22.84 -7.14 9.67
N GLY A 513 22.53 -8.03 10.62
CA GLY A 513 22.84 -7.83 12.04
C GLY A 513 22.09 -6.66 12.69
N TRP A 514 21.01 -6.18 12.06
CA TRP A 514 20.19 -5.09 12.58
C TRP A 514 19.10 -5.60 13.53
N VAL A 515 18.70 -6.85 13.37
CA VAL A 515 17.76 -7.56 14.23
C VAL A 515 18.44 -8.83 14.75
N THR A 516 18.26 -9.16 16.02
CA THR A 516 18.83 -10.39 16.59
C THR A 516 18.12 -11.62 16.03
N ALA A 517 18.86 -12.71 15.80
CA ALA A 517 18.31 -13.93 15.19
C ALA A 517 17.11 -14.52 15.96
N GLY A 518 17.12 -14.41 17.30
CA GLY A 518 16.07 -14.92 18.17
C GLY A 518 14.83 -14.05 18.30
N LEU A 519 14.89 -12.76 17.92
CA LEU A 519 13.71 -11.88 17.99
C LEU A 519 12.77 -12.18 16.83
N THR A 520 11.50 -12.44 17.13
CA THR A 520 10.46 -12.54 16.09
C THR A 520 9.77 -11.18 15.96
N LEU A 521 9.92 -10.54 14.81
CA LEU A 521 9.28 -9.25 14.57
C LEU A 521 7.76 -9.41 14.56
N ALA A 522 7.07 -8.44 15.17
CA ALA A 522 5.64 -8.29 15.01
C ALA A 522 5.37 -7.72 13.60
N PRO A 523 4.35 -8.22 12.88
CA PRO A 523 3.82 -7.56 11.69
C PRO A 523 3.74 -6.05 11.88
N THR A 524 4.35 -5.31 10.98
CA THR A 524 4.33 -3.84 11.01
C THR A 524 3.61 -3.34 9.77
N MET A 525 2.67 -2.42 9.95
CA MET A 525 1.92 -1.78 8.86
C MET A 525 1.60 -0.32 9.21
N SER A 526 1.36 0.50 8.20
CA SER A 526 0.97 1.89 8.43
C SER A 526 -0.49 2.00 8.93
N LEU A 527 -0.84 3.14 9.53
CA LEU A 527 -2.22 3.43 9.92
C LEU A 527 -3.20 3.35 8.73
N THR A 528 -2.76 3.78 7.56
CA THR A 528 -3.53 3.74 6.31
C THR A 528 -3.71 2.32 5.81
N ASP A 529 -2.68 1.48 5.87
CA ASP A 529 -2.77 0.06 5.48
C ASP A 529 -3.68 -0.71 6.42
N LEU A 530 -3.54 -0.54 7.75
CA LEU A 530 -4.44 -1.15 8.74
C LEU A 530 -5.89 -0.71 8.48
N GLY A 531 -6.09 0.57 8.16
CA GLY A 531 -7.38 1.10 7.73
C GLY A 531 -7.95 0.37 6.51
N CYS A 532 -7.10 0.07 5.53
CA CYS A 532 -7.51 -0.67 4.34
C CYS A 532 -7.82 -2.15 4.65
N VAL A 533 -7.00 -2.81 5.47
CA VAL A 533 -7.22 -4.19 5.90
C VAL A 533 -8.58 -4.35 6.57
N VAL A 534 -8.90 -3.49 7.56
CA VAL A 534 -10.19 -3.62 8.26
C VAL A 534 -11.38 -3.22 7.39
N ASP A 535 -11.24 -2.22 6.52
CA ASP A 535 -12.31 -1.78 5.61
C ASP A 535 -12.57 -2.85 4.54
N ILE A 536 -11.55 -3.47 3.96
CA ILE A 536 -11.72 -4.47 2.90
C ILE A 536 -12.23 -5.81 3.45
N LEU A 537 -11.72 -6.26 4.60
CA LEU A 537 -12.09 -7.56 5.15
C LEU A 537 -13.45 -7.57 5.84
N GLU A 538 -13.86 -6.45 6.45
CA GLU A 538 -15.15 -6.18 7.13
C GLU A 538 -15.51 -7.10 8.31
N GLU A 539 -15.29 -8.41 8.19
CA GLU A 539 -15.66 -9.42 9.18
C GLU A 539 -14.56 -9.61 10.23
N PRO A 540 -14.88 -9.57 11.54
CA PRO A 540 -13.95 -9.83 12.63
C PRO A 540 -13.10 -11.09 12.46
N ALA A 541 -13.70 -12.20 11.99
CA ALA A 541 -13.00 -13.44 11.73
C ALA A 541 -11.90 -13.30 10.67
N TYR A 542 -12.17 -12.59 9.57
CA TYR A 542 -11.21 -12.39 8.49
C TYR A 542 -10.08 -11.45 8.94
N ILE A 543 -10.41 -10.39 9.68
CA ILE A 543 -9.44 -9.44 10.22
C ILE A 543 -8.48 -10.14 11.19
N LEU A 544 -9.02 -10.89 12.16
CA LEU A 544 -8.21 -11.62 13.14
C LEU A 544 -7.32 -12.66 12.46
N HIS A 545 -7.85 -13.38 11.47
CA HIS A 545 -7.08 -14.37 10.72
C HIS A 545 -5.94 -13.72 9.93
N TYR A 546 -6.21 -12.63 9.19
CA TYR A 546 -5.17 -11.88 8.48
C TYR A 546 -4.03 -11.42 9.42
N LEU A 547 -4.38 -10.78 10.54
CA LEU A 547 -3.40 -10.27 11.50
C LEU A 547 -2.60 -11.41 12.16
N ALA A 548 -3.22 -12.56 12.41
CA ALA A 548 -2.54 -13.73 12.97
C ALA A 548 -1.58 -14.40 11.98
N THR A 549 -1.89 -14.37 10.69
CA THR A 549 -1.19 -15.16 9.66
C THR A 549 -0.16 -14.36 8.87
N ARG A 550 -0.24 -13.01 8.83
CA ARG A 550 0.75 -12.14 8.15
C ARG A 550 2.18 -12.47 8.55
N GLY A 551 2.49 -12.43 9.84
CA GLY A 551 3.86 -12.65 10.33
C GLY A 551 4.41 -14.03 9.93
N PRO A 552 3.67 -15.12 10.20
CA PRO A 552 4.03 -16.46 9.72
C PRO A 552 4.28 -16.52 8.21
N ILE A 553 3.39 -16.00 7.36
CA ILE A 553 3.55 -16.10 5.90
C ILE A 553 4.82 -15.37 5.42
N GLN A 554 5.10 -14.17 5.94
CA GLN A 554 6.32 -13.43 5.62
C GLN A 554 7.60 -14.21 5.96
N ARG A 555 7.60 -14.98 7.06
CA ARG A 555 8.76 -15.79 7.46
C ARG A 555 8.88 -17.10 6.71
N SER A 556 7.74 -17.72 6.35
CA SER A 556 7.73 -19.03 5.70
C SER A 556 7.91 -18.93 4.19
N THR A 557 7.66 -17.77 3.58
CA THR A 557 7.68 -17.60 2.12
C THR A 557 8.57 -16.43 1.69
N GLY A 558 9.33 -16.61 0.61
CA GLY A 558 10.14 -15.54 0.00
C GLY A 558 9.28 -14.61 -0.86
N LEU A 559 8.28 -13.96 -0.26
CA LEU A 559 7.37 -13.04 -0.97
C LEU A 559 7.96 -11.63 -1.06
N LEU A 560 7.78 -11.00 -2.21
CA LEU A 560 8.13 -9.60 -2.47
C LEU A 560 6.86 -8.82 -2.80
N GLY A 561 6.46 -7.92 -1.90
CA GLY A 561 5.32 -7.01 -2.04
C GLY A 561 5.16 -6.11 -0.82
N ASP A 562 4.33 -5.08 -0.95
CA ASP A 562 3.92 -4.23 0.18
C ASP A 562 2.69 -4.80 0.92
N GLU A 563 2.20 -4.10 1.94
CA GLU A 563 1.08 -4.59 2.76
C GLU A 563 -0.22 -4.78 1.95
N LEU A 564 -0.48 -3.92 0.96
CA LEU A 564 -1.67 -4.02 0.13
C LEU A 564 -1.55 -5.16 -0.88
N ASP A 565 -0.33 -5.46 -1.35
CA ASP A 565 -0.05 -6.68 -2.11
C ASP A 565 -0.29 -7.94 -1.25
N TYR A 566 0.12 -7.94 0.03
CA TYR A 566 -0.21 -9.01 0.96
C TYR A 566 -1.71 -9.15 1.17
N LEU A 567 -2.45 -8.04 1.26
CA LEU A 567 -3.91 -8.07 1.34
C LEU A 567 -4.53 -8.62 0.06
N GLY A 568 -4.05 -8.22 -1.13
CA GLY A 568 -4.47 -8.80 -2.41
C GLY A 568 -4.19 -10.30 -2.50
N PHE A 569 -3.00 -10.73 -2.06
CA PHE A 569 -2.62 -12.14 -1.96
C PHE A 569 -3.52 -12.92 -0.99
N TYR A 570 -3.85 -12.32 0.16
CA TYR A 570 -4.79 -12.89 1.12
C TYR A 570 -6.19 -13.06 0.54
N LEU A 571 -6.71 -12.06 -0.18
CA LEU A 571 -8.03 -12.13 -0.79
C LEU A 571 -8.15 -13.27 -1.81
N GLN A 572 -7.06 -13.69 -2.44
CA GLN A 572 -7.06 -14.81 -3.38
C GLN A 572 -6.80 -16.17 -2.72
N THR A 573 -6.02 -16.20 -1.64
CA THR A 573 -5.45 -17.46 -1.13
C THR A 573 -5.75 -17.75 0.33
N ALA A 574 -6.32 -16.80 1.09
CA ALA A 574 -6.35 -16.86 2.56
C ALA A 574 -4.97 -17.23 3.19
N PHE A 575 -3.87 -16.95 2.48
CA PHE A 575 -2.49 -17.40 2.76
C PHE A 575 -2.24 -18.91 2.78
N GLY A 576 -3.20 -19.76 2.38
CA GLY A 576 -3.00 -21.22 2.38
C GLY A 576 -1.97 -21.74 1.36
N MET A 577 -1.41 -20.89 0.50
CA MET A 577 -0.39 -21.29 -0.48
C MET A 577 1.02 -21.52 0.12
N GLY A 578 1.18 -21.50 1.45
CA GLY A 578 2.48 -21.58 2.14
C GLY A 578 3.38 -22.76 1.74
N ASP A 579 2.84 -23.81 1.11
CA ASP A 579 3.59 -24.97 0.62
C ASP A 579 4.45 -24.70 -0.62
N VAL A 580 4.31 -23.53 -1.27
CA VAL A 580 5.19 -23.09 -2.36
C VAL A 580 6.59 -22.70 -1.85
N ALA A 581 6.79 -22.70 -0.53
CA ALA A 581 8.07 -22.51 0.17
C ALA A 581 9.05 -23.69 0.06
N ARG A 582 9.24 -24.28 -1.13
CA ARG A 582 10.39 -25.16 -1.39
C ARG A 582 11.29 -24.59 -2.48
N SER A 583 12.55 -24.41 -2.08
CA SER A 583 13.75 -24.04 -2.87
C SER A 583 13.88 -22.58 -3.30
N GLY A 584 14.74 -21.81 -2.61
CA GLY A 584 15.54 -20.68 -3.13
C GLY A 584 14.87 -19.60 -4.00
N THR A 585 13.55 -19.59 -4.12
CA THR A 585 12.82 -18.85 -5.14
C THR A 585 12.07 -17.72 -4.47
N VAL A 586 12.32 -16.51 -4.96
CA VAL A 586 11.57 -15.32 -4.57
C VAL A 586 10.36 -15.19 -5.49
N PHE A 587 9.18 -15.05 -4.89
CA PHE A 587 7.91 -14.82 -5.58
C PHE A 587 7.53 -13.36 -5.47
N ALA A 588 7.28 -12.71 -6.60
CA ALA A 588 6.75 -11.36 -6.62
C ALA A 588 5.23 -11.41 -6.54
N ILE A 589 4.66 -10.81 -5.49
CA ILE A 589 3.23 -10.54 -5.34
C ILE A 589 2.91 -9.06 -5.62
N THR A 590 3.91 -8.28 -6.03
CA THR A 590 3.74 -6.88 -6.43
C THR A 590 2.67 -6.73 -7.49
N GLY A 591 1.69 -5.86 -7.23
CA GLY A 591 0.59 -5.56 -8.13
C GLY A 591 -0.70 -6.33 -7.82
N MET A 592 -0.67 -7.31 -6.90
CA MET A 592 -1.88 -8.02 -6.45
C MET A 592 -2.87 -7.10 -5.71
N SER A 593 -2.42 -5.92 -5.28
CA SER A 593 -3.24 -4.82 -4.77
C SER A 593 -4.18 -4.19 -5.82
N GLY A 594 -4.03 -4.47 -7.12
CA GLY A 594 -4.77 -3.82 -8.21
C GLY A 594 -6.31 -3.73 -8.04
N PRO A 595 -7.02 -4.79 -7.59
CA PRO A 595 -8.45 -4.70 -7.30
C PRO A 595 -8.79 -3.75 -6.14
N ILE A 596 -7.92 -3.68 -5.13
CA ILE A 596 -8.05 -2.79 -3.97
C ILE A 596 -7.80 -1.34 -4.41
N ASP A 597 -6.75 -1.10 -5.19
CA ASP A 597 -6.45 0.20 -5.77
C ASP A 597 -7.59 0.73 -6.61
N ARG A 598 -8.18 -0.12 -7.45
CA ARG A 598 -9.33 0.23 -8.27
C ARG A 598 -10.53 0.61 -7.42
N TYR A 599 -10.80 -0.13 -6.33
CA TYR A 599 -11.90 0.19 -5.42
C TYR A 599 -11.72 1.58 -4.79
N TYR A 600 -10.57 1.84 -4.17
CA TYR A 600 -10.34 3.11 -3.46
C TYR A 600 -10.20 4.30 -4.40
N THR A 601 -9.46 4.17 -5.48
CA THR A 601 -9.26 5.27 -6.45
C THR A 601 -10.61 5.63 -7.10
N SER A 602 -11.45 4.64 -7.41
CA SER A 602 -12.81 4.89 -7.94
C SER A 602 -13.70 5.57 -6.90
N ARG A 603 -13.66 5.11 -5.64
CA ARG A 603 -14.42 5.72 -4.53
C ARG A 603 -14.04 7.18 -4.34
N ASP A 604 -12.75 7.49 -4.33
CA ASP A 604 -12.23 8.85 -4.17
C ASP A 604 -12.59 9.74 -5.38
N ALA A 605 -12.72 9.15 -6.57
CA ALA A 605 -13.26 9.81 -7.76
C ALA A 605 -14.81 9.90 -7.79
N GLY A 606 -15.50 9.47 -6.73
CA GLY A 606 -16.96 9.54 -6.61
C GLY A 606 -17.72 8.38 -7.26
N VAL A 607 -17.03 7.31 -7.67
CA VAL A 607 -17.62 6.10 -8.26
C VAL A 607 -17.61 4.97 -7.24
N CYS A 608 -18.80 4.53 -6.81
CA CYS A 608 -18.94 3.44 -5.85
C CYS A 608 -18.83 2.07 -6.56
N LEU A 609 -17.74 1.35 -6.30
CA LEU A 609 -17.57 -0.05 -6.70
C LEU A 609 -17.80 -0.98 -5.50
N SER A 610 -18.05 -2.26 -5.74
CA SER A 610 -18.03 -3.28 -4.69
C SER A 610 -16.59 -3.53 -4.20
N LYS A 611 -16.43 -3.81 -2.91
CA LYS A 611 -15.14 -4.26 -2.35
C LYS A 611 -14.72 -5.59 -2.99
N PRO A 612 -13.41 -5.82 -3.21
CA PRO A 612 -12.93 -7.12 -3.65
C PRO A 612 -13.17 -8.17 -2.55
N PRO A 613 -13.86 -9.29 -2.85
CA PRO A 613 -14.18 -10.29 -1.85
C PRO A 613 -13.00 -11.24 -1.57
N LEU A 614 -12.96 -11.80 -0.37
CA LEU A 614 -12.12 -12.96 -0.05
C LEU A 614 -12.64 -14.20 -0.79
N GLN A 615 -11.78 -14.83 -1.59
CA GLN A 615 -12.06 -16.01 -2.39
C GLN A 615 -11.92 -17.27 -1.54
N ILE A 616 -13.04 -17.77 -1.02
CA ILE A 616 -13.12 -19.02 -0.26
C ILE A 616 -14.38 -19.81 -0.65
N PRO A 617 -14.40 -21.14 -0.49
CA PRO A 617 -15.60 -21.94 -0.73
C PRO A 617 -16.82 -21.43 0.05
N GLU A 618 -17.98 -21.35 -0.60
CA GLU A 618 -19.18 -20.71 -0.03
C GLU A 618 -19.69 -21.44 1.23
N LEU A 619 -19.56 -22.77 1.30
CA LEU A 619 -19.86 -23.50 2.53
C LEU A 619 -18.95 -23.08 3.70
N LEU A 620 -17.64 -22.95 3.48
CA LEU A 620 -16.71 -22.51 4.53
C LEU A 620 -17.00 -21.07 4.94
N ARG A 621 -17.28 -20.18 3.98
CA ARG A 621 -17.74 -18.81 4.25
C ARG A 621 -18.94 -18.81 5.19
N ARG A 622 -19.98 -19.60 4.89
CA ARG A 622 -21.18 -19.71 5.74
C ARG A 622 -20.87 -20.29 7.12
N MET A 623 -19.95 -21.25 7.23
CA MET A 623 -19.52 -21.82 8.52
C MET A 623 -18.81 -20.77 9.38
N VAL A 624 -17.88 -20.00 8.80
CA VAL A 624 -17.16 -18.92 9.49
C VAL A 624 -18.15 -17.86 9.99
N LEU A 625 -19.01 -17.34 9.11
CA LEU A 625 -19.99 -16.32 9.47
C LEU A 625 -20.98 -16.82 10.52
N GLN A 626 -21.43 -18.07 10.43
CA GLN A 626 -22.32 -18.65 11.44
C GLN A 626 -21.63 -18.84 12.78
N SER A 627 -20.35 -19.26 12.81
CA SER A 627 -19.55 -19.36 14.03
C SER A 627 -19.39 -18.01 14.72
N GLN A 628 -19.01 -16.98 13.94
CA GLN A 628 -18.90 -15.60 14.42
C GLN A 628 -20.25 -15.09 14.97
N TYR A 629 -21.34 -15.22 14.20
CA TYR A 629 -22.66 -14.73 14.60
C TYR A 629 -23.21 -15.42 15.85
N ARG A 630 -22.99 -16.75 15.99
CA ARG A 630 -23.39 -17.47 17.21
C ARG A 630 -22.57 -17.05 18.42
N SER A 631 -21.35 -16.53 18.21
CA SER A 631 -20.42 -16.04 19.24
C SER A 631 -20.29 -16.99 20.44
N ARG A 632 -20.32 -18.31 20.18
CA ARG A 632 -20.06 -19.31 21.23
C ARG A 632 -18.60 -19.23 21.64
N GLN A 633 -18.31 -19.54 22.91
CA GLN A 633 -16.92 -19.56 23.38
C GLN A 633 -16.04 -20.42 22.48
N GLY A 634 -14.88 -19.90 22.08
CA GLY A 634 -13.95 -20.52 21.14
C GLY A 634 -14.25 -20.27 19.66
N TRP A 635 -15.23 -19.42 19.31
CA TRP A 635 -15.55 -19.11 17.92
C TRP A 635 -14.36 -18.53 17.16
N THR A 636 -13.46 -17.75 17.79
CA THR A 636 -12.29 -17.20 17.09
C THR A 636 -11.34 -18.31 16.68
N THR A 637 -11.14 -19.32 17.54
CA THR A 637 -10.32 -20.51 17.25
C THR A 637 -10.91 -21.29 16.07
N VAL A 638 -12.22 -21.53 16.09
CA VAL A 638 -12.92 -22.24 15.01
C VAL A 638 -12.82 -21.47 13.68
N CYS A 639 -13.08 -20.16 13.70
CA CYS A 639 -13.02 -19.34 12.49
C CYS A 639 -11.61 -19.30 11.88
N MET A 640 -10.56 -19.14 12.70
CA MET A 640 -9.17 -19.19 12.20
C MET A 640 -8.86 -20.54 11.56
N ALA A 641 -9.21 -21.66 12.22
CA ALA A 641 -8.99 -23.00 11.69
C ALA A 641 -9.67 -23.23 10.34
N LEU A 642 -10.92 -22.78 10.19
CA LEU A 642 -11.66 -22.88 8.92
C LEU A 642 -11.01 -22.05 7.80
N LEU A 643 -10.43 -20.91 8.13
CA LEU A 643 -9.74 -20.03 7.18
C LEU A 643 -8.36 -20.60 6.78
N ASP A 644 -7.65 -21.21 7.72
CA ASP A 644 -6.35 -21.87 7.50
C ASP A 644 -6.43 -23.02 6.46
N VAL A 645 -7.60 -23.65 6.32
CA VAL A 645 -7.84 -24.73 5.35
C VAL A 645 -8.57 -24.26 4.08
N ALA A 646 -8.98 -23.00 4.01
CA ALA A 646 -9.92 -22.54 2.98
C ALA A 646 -9.35 -22.66 1.55
N TYR A 647 -8.04 -22.42 1.40
CA TYR A 647 -7.34 -22.61 0.13
C TYR A 647 -7.22 -24.09 -0.25
N HIS A 648 -6.81 -24.93 0.71
CA HIS A 648 -6.56 -26.36 0.49
C HIS A 648 -7.83 -27.17 0.27
N ALA A 649 -8.95 -26.71 0.83
CA ALA A 649 -10.27 -27.26 0.54
C ALA A 649 -10.54 -27.22 -0.98
N GLY A 650 -10.16 -26.11 -1.64
CA GLY A 650 -10.29 -25.94 -3.09
C GLY A 650 -11.75 -25.97 -3.58
N GLU A 651 -11.93 -25.99 -4.91
CA GLU A 651 -13.26 -25.96 -5.52
C GLU A 651 -14.05 -27.27 -5.31
N GLN A 652 -13.36 -28.41 -5.14
CA GLN A 652 -13.97 -29.73 -5.02
C GLN A 652 -14.44 -30.07 -3.59
N PHE A 653 -14.18 -29.20 -2.62
CA PHE A 653 -14.52 -29.44 -1.21
C PHE A 653 -16.00 -29.77 -1.00
N GLU A 654 -16.89 -28.99 -1.59
CA GLU A 654 -18.34 -29.19 -1.41
C GLU A 654 -18.81 -30.50 -2.04
N ASP A 655 -18.24 -30.88 -3.19
CA ASP A 655 -18.55 -32.14 -3.88
C ASP A 655 -18.04 -33.35 -3.09
N ALA A 656 -16.84 -33.28 -2.52
CA ALA A 656 -16.28 -34.32 -1.66
C ALA A 656 -17.15 -34.52 -0.40
N LEU A 657 -17.55 -33.41 0.24
CA LEU A 657 -18.39 -33.45 1.44
C LEU A 657 -19.82 -33.92 1.13
N LEU A 658 -20.37 -33.57 -0.03
CA LEU A 658 -21.67 -34.06 -0.49
C LEU A 658 -21.61 -35.56 -0.80
N SER A 659 -20.54 -36.04 -1.43
CA SER A 659 -20.32 -37.46 -1.71
C SER A 659 -20.24 -38.27 -0.41
N LEU A 660 -19.53 -37.76 0.59
CA LEU A 660 -19.49 -38.34 1.94
C LEU A 660 -20.90 -38.39 2.56
N ALA A 661 -21.67 -37.32 2.46
CA ALA A 661 -23.03 -37.27 2.99
C ALA A 661 -23.97 -38.27 2.32
N GLN A 662 -23.86 -38.45 1.00
CA GLN A 662 -24.63 -39.46 0.27
C GLN A 662 -24.25 -40.89 0.69
N ALA A 663 -22.96 -41.16 0.87
CA ALA A 663 -22.50 -42.47 1.34
C ALA A 663 -23.03 -42.79 2.75
N VAL A 664 -22.97 -41.83 3.68
CA VAL A 664 -23.56 -41.98 5.04
C VAL A 664 -25.08 -42.09 4.99
N ALA A 665 -25.76 -41.39 4.08
CA ALA A 665 -27.22 -41.49 3.92
C ALA A 665 -27.68 -42.85 3.38
N ASN A 666 -26.89 -43.46 2.49
CA ASN A 666 -27.19 -44.77 1.92
C ASN A 666 -27.00 -45.90 2.94
N ASN A 667 -26.04 -45.76 3.85
CA ASN A 667 -25.70 -46.76 4.88
C ASN A 667 -25.62 -46.12 6.29
N PRO A 668 -26.74 -45.62 6.85
CA PRO A 668 -26.72 -44.80 8.06
C PRO A 668 -26.31 -45.55 9.33
N ASP A 669 -26.52 -46.87 9.35
CA ASP A 669 -26.24 -47.73 10.51
C ASP A 669 -24.90 -48.47 10.42
N ASP A 670 -24.20 -48.39 9.28
CA ASP A 670 -22.89 -49.01 9.08
C ASP A 670 -21.83 -48.34 9.96
N SER A 671 -21.12 -49.16 10.74
CA SER A 671 -20.03 -48.73 11.63
C SER A 671 -18.69 -48.58 10.91
N GLU A 672 -18.48 -49.25 9.78
CA GLU A 672 -17.24 -49.19 9.00
C GLU A 672 -17.25 -48.09 7.93
N GLN A 673 -18.44 -47.57 7.60
CA GLN A 673 -18.61 -46.47 6.64
C GLN A 673 -17.85 -45.21 7.11
N PRO A 674 -16.92 -44.67 6.29
CA PRO A 674 -16.27 -43.39 6.59
C PRO A 674 -17.30 -42.27 6.78
N ARG A 675 -17.13 -41.50 7.85
CA ARG A 675 -18.01 -40.37 8.24
C ARG A 675 -17.26 -39.04 8.33
N GLY A 676 -15.94 -39.07 8.24
CA GLY A 676 -15.07 -37.91 8.39
C GLY A 676 -14.32 -37.57 7.09
N LEU A 677 -14.12 -36.28 6.85
CA LEU A 677 -13.22 -35.74 5.85
C LEU A 677 -12.26 -34.78 6.55
N ALA A 678 -10.96 -35.12 6.59
CA ALA A 678 -9.94 -34.24 7.15
C ALA A 678 -9.32 -33.38 6.05
N VAL A 679 -9.17 -32.08 6.31
CA VAL A 679 -8.48 -31.13 5.44
C VAL A 679 -7.28 -30.58 6.21
N LEU A 680 -6.10 -30.76 5.64
CA LEU A 680 -4.85 -30.24 6.20
C LEU A 680 -4.73 -28.75 5.91
N SER A 681 -4.27 -27.98 6.89
CA SER A 681 -3.86 -26.60 6.69
C SER A 681 -2.45 -26.52 6.07
N ALA A 682 -2.04 -25.31 5.72
CA ALA A 682 -0.68 -25.01 5.29
C ALA A 682 0.38 -25.49 6.28
N ALA A 683 1.61 -25.71 5.80
CA ALA A 683 2.72 -26.22 6.60
C ALA A 683 3.02 -25.41 7.88
N TYR A 684 2.84 -24.08 7.86
CA TYR A 684 3.12 -23.21 9.01
C TYR A 684 2.03 -23.25 10.09
N SER A 685 0.85 -23.80 9.78
CA SER A 685 -0.24 -23.96 10.74
C SER A 685 -0.16 -25.33 11.41
N ASP A 686 -0.47 -25.36 12.70
CA ASP A 686 -0.50 -26.55 13.55
C ASP A 686 -1.91 -27.17 13.66
N ILE A 687 -2.80 -26.81 12.73
CA ILE A 687 -4.22 -27.18 12.75
C ILE A 687 -4.55 -28.19 11.63
N VAL A 688 -5.47 -29.10 11.92
CA VAL A 688 -6.23 -29.87 10.92
C VAL A 688 -7.72 -29.61 11.15
N VAL A 689 -8.53 -29.61 10.09
CA VAL A 689 -9.98 -29.46 10.20
C VAL A 689 -10.67 -30.73 9.76
N GLY A 690 -11.48 -31.30 10.65
CA GLY A 690 -12.29 -32.48 10.38
C GLY A 690 -13.75 -32.12 10.10
N PHE A 691 -14.32 -32.60 9.00
CA PHE A 691 -15.74 -32.47 8.69
C PHE A 691 -16.43 -33.82 8.93
N PHE A 692 -17.29 -33.90 9.94
CA PHE A 692 -17.92 -35.15 10.37
C PHE A 692 -19.41 -35.14 10.03
N VAL A 693 -19.88 -36.16 9.29
CA VAL A 693 -21.26 -36.28 8.83
C VAL A 693 -21.99 -37.39 9.58
N PHE A 694 -23.19 -37.11 10.08
CA PHE A 694 -23.98 -38.08 10.85
C PHE A 694 -25.49 -37.97 10.62
N PRO A 695 -26.25 -39.07 10.74
CA PRO A 695 -27.71 -39.06 10.74
C PRO A 695 -28.27 -38.67 12.12
N LYS A 696 -29.52 -38.20 12.16
CA LYS A 696 -30.23 -37.84 13.41
C LYS A 696 -30.34 -39.02 14.38
N SER A 697 -30.40 -40.26 13.87
CA SER A 697 -30.42 -41.48 14.70
C SER A 697 -29.21 -41.59 15.63
N ARG A 698 -28.06 -41.02 15.24
CA ARG A 698 -26.81 -41.01 16.02
C ARG A 698 -26.52 -39.70 16.74
N ASN A 699 -27.50 -38.80 16.85
CA ASN A 699 -27.26 -37.50 17.49
C ASN A 699 -26.79 -37.59 18.95
N GLY A 700 -27.09 -38.70 19.65
CA GLY A 700 -26.62 -38.92 21.02
C GLY A 700 -25.13 -39.28 21.14
N THR A 701 -24.56 -39.95 20.14
CA THR A 701 -23.16 -40.44 20.14
C THR A 701 -22.26 -39.67 19.17
N SER A 702 -22.83 -38.90 18.25
CA SER A 702 -22.10 -38.25 17.16
C SER A 702 -20.99 -37.32 17.62
N ARG A 703 -21.11 -36.70 18.79
CA ARG A 703 -20.06 -35.84 19.33
C ARG A 703 -18.85 -36.64 19.80
N GLU A 704 -19.05 -37.77 20.46
CA GLU A 704 -17.97 -38.66 20.89
C GLU A 704 -17.28 -39.30 19.68
N GLU A 705 -18.07 -39.79 18.71
CA GLU A 705 -17.54 -40.33 17.45
C GLU A 705 -16.73 -39.27 16.67
N ALA A 706 -17.19 -38.03 16.64
CA ALA A 706 -16.48 -36.93 16.00
C ALA A 706 -15.19 -36.55 16.72
N LEU A 707 -15.13 -36.68 18.04
CA LEU A 707 -13.91 -36.45 18.83
C LEU A 707 -12.89 -37.57 18.59
N GLN A 708 -13.32 -38.83 18.51
CA GLN A 708 -12.43 -39.93 18.17
C GLN A 708 -11.82 -39.75 16.76
N PHE A 709 -12.65 -39.36 15.79
CA PHE A 709 -12.17 -39.01 14.45
C PHE A 709 -11.15 -37.84 14.49
N ALA A 710 -11.33 -36.88 15.41
CA ALA A 710 -10.39 -35.79 15.58
C ALA A 710 -9.01 -36.27 16.06
N GLU A 711 -8.99 -37.19 17.02
CA GLU A 711 -7.77 -37.81 17.57
C GLU A 711 -7.01 -38.62 16.51
N ASP A 712 -7.76 -39.37 15.70
CA ASP A 712 -7.20 -40.12 14.56
C ASP A 712 -6.57 -39.15 13.56
N ALA A 713 -7.29 -38.07 13.19
CA ALA A 713 -6.78 -37.04 12.28
C ALA A 713 -5.55 -36.30 12.84
N LEU A 714 -5.47 -36.06 14.15
CA LEU A 714 -4.28 -35.50 14.81
C LEU A 714 -3.09 -36.45 14.66
N THR A 715 -3.31 -37.73 14.96
CA THR A 715 -2.28 -38.77 14.90
C THR A 715 -1.74 -38.93 13.48
N GLU A 716 -2.61 -38.97 12.47
CA GLU A 716 -2.23 -39.12 11.07
C GLU A 716 -1.54 -37.87 10.51
N SER A 717 -2.01 -36.67 10.88
CA SER A 717 -1.48 -35.42 10.34
C SER A 717 -0.22 -34.93 11.04
N GLY A 718 0.04 -35.37 12.28
CA GLY A 718 1.09 -34.85 13.15
C GLY A 718 0.88 -33.39 13.57
N LYS A 719 -0.34 -32.85 13.40
CA LYS A 719 -0.71 -31.49 13.83
C LYS A 719 -1.04 -31.48 15.32
N ALA A 720 -0.99 -30.31 15.96
CA ALA A 720 -1.20 -30.18 17.40
C ALA A 720 -2.68 -29.99 17.76
N ARG A 721 -3.51 -29.50 16.83
CA ARG A 721 -4.91 -29.15 17.09
C ARG A 721 -5.83 -29.59 15.95
N CYS A 722 -7.00 -30.10 16.29
CA CYS A 722 -8.04 -30.46 15.34
C CYS A 722 -9.33 -29.71 15.67
N VAL A 723 -9.87 -28.99 14.69
CA VAL A 723 -11.22 -28.42 14.79
C VAL A 723 -12.17 -29.32 14.02
N VAL A 724 -13.15 -29.91 14.71
CA VAL A 724 -14.16 -30.75 14.07
C VAL A 724 -15.48 -30.01 13.90
N VAL A 725 -16.04 -30.10 12.69
CA VAL A 725 -17.30 -29.52 12.28
C VAL A 725 -18.31 -30.64 12.01
N GLY A 726 -19.26 -30.81 12.91
CA GLY A 726 -20.32 -31.81 12.79
C GLY A 726 -21.48 -31.33 11.94
N ARG A 727 -21.86 -32.09 10.91
CA ARG A 727 -23.02 -31.82 10.04
C ARG A 727 -24.02 -32.97 10.08
N MET A 728 -25.28 -32.63 10.36
CA MET A 728 -26.38 -33.59 10.41
C MET A 728 -27.07 -33.70 9.03
N LEU A 729 -27.29 -34.91 8.53
CA LEU A 729 -27.92 -35.15 7.23
C LEU A 729 -29.30 -34.48 7.09
N GLU A 730 -30.14 -34.59 8.11
CA GLU A 730 -31.51 -34.04 8.13
C GLU A 730 -31.54 -32.51 8.21
N ARG A 731 -30.40 -31.88 8.53
CA ARG A 731 -30.23 -30.43 8.60
C ARG A 731 -29.11 -29.92 7.69
N TRP A 732 -28.92 -30.56 6.55
CA TRP A 732 -27.82 -30.23 5.61
C TRP A 732 -27.83 -28.78 5.08
N HIS A 733 -28.98 -28.11 5.09
CA HIS A 733 -29.09 -26.70 4.75
C HIS A 733 -28.38 -25.76 5.74
N LEU A 734 -28.14 -26.22 6.97
CA LEU A 734 -27.33 -25.50 7.95
C LEU A 734 -25.83 -25.72 7.66
N PRO A 735 -24.99 -24.70 7.87
CA PRO A 735 -23.54 -24.86 7.74
C PRO A 735 -22.99 -25.96 8.65
N TYR A 736 -23.41 -26.00 9.92
CA TYR A 736 -23.06 -27.07 10.87
C TYR A 736 -24.03 -27.16 12.06
N GLU A 737 -24.07 -28.33 12.70
CA GLU A 737 -24.83 -28.58 13.94
C GLU A 737 -23.98 -28.23 15.18
N PHE A 738 -22.74 -28.71 15.25
CA PHE A 738 -21.79 -28.41 16.33
C PHE A 738 -20.35 -28.24 15.83
N THR A 739 -19.53 -27.63 16.67
CA THR A 739 -18.07 -27.54 16.51
C THR A 739 -17.39 -28.03 17.79
N ALA A 740 -16.22 -28.62 17.67
CA ALA A 740 -15.37 -29.02 18.79
C ALA A 740 -13.90 -28.76 18.46
N VAL A 741 -13.08 -28.59 19.49
CA VAL A 741 -11.63 -28.44 19.36
C VAL A 741 -10.99 -29.55 20.19
N VAL A 742 -10.06 -30.28 19.58
CA VAL A 742 -9.24 -31.32 20.21
C VAL A 742 -7.79 -30.89 20.10
N VAL A 743 -7.02 -31.10 21.16
CA VAL A 743 -5.59 -30.77 21.23
C VAL A 743 -4.85 -32.08 21.48
N ALA A 744 -3.72 -32.28 20.81
CA ALA A 744 -2.85 -33.42 21.07
C ALA A 744 -2.30 -33.35 22.50
N ASP A 745 -2.20 -34.51 23.16
CA ASP A 745 -1.67 -34.64 24.53
C ASP A 745 -0.17 -34.32 24.63
#